data_AF-A0AAJ0C3A5-F1
#
_entry.id   AF-A0AAJ0C3A5-F1
#
_cell.length_a   1.000
_cell.length_b   1.000
_cell.length_c   1.000
_cell.angle_alpha   90.00
_cell.angle_beta   90.00
_cell.angle_gamma   90.00
#
_symmetry.space_group_name_H-M   'P 1'
#
loop_
_entity.id
_entity.type
_entity.pdbx_description
1 polymer ?
#
loop_
_entity_poly.entity_id
_entity_poly.type
_entity_poly.pdbx_seq_one_letter_code
_entity_poly.pdbx_strand_id
1 'polypeptide(L)'
;MVKAIELNSRETQLRGLLLDVAKRIDDGGYVAKAREPTVLRWAGGWVRDKLLGIDSHDIDTAINNMTGESFASHLSAICDLPEARERHSIGPDDIGHLHKIAKNPKKSKHLETTTTKLFGLDLDFVNLRKETYADDSRNPQMEFGTAEEDALRRDATVNALFYNLHTGEVEDFTGGLPDMEAKLIRTPMAPLQTFTDDPLRVLRLVRFASRLQFSIDPVTEKAMAETCVLDALKLKISRERVGVEVEKMLKGDHPRDSLQLIDTIGLYHTIFTDPNRQDMPKPDISNWKAAYECLQILAESKTQGSIYDLLVSSKEESYFSWVLAALAPWEQLPDEQSKKPGALPTPLATSASREGIKANNKLSDVITAAHRHRPSILGLKKLALEKLAFSKDECLYERGRFGMAIRNYESRGGHWKLQVLSAILVDVMERTGGHAAGSDGHPSEDMDREKILLEWKRFLDHLQKLDVMEAPEIKRIIDGRQLAQALGVKPGKWMAPALDAVMEWQLCNPGEDDPAGAIEEESTRPDLLALLACLQHGGRIRAEPTDSHFAGKLAGAIARAIAPIASSGRSEGGTLDQDPYGRICEHSREVAYDGLRALQQLQQHTSSKTPLDDQVLITLAAFSHGSESWAADQTTALATLILGQQLTDSDRESLVVDTILKGYLRPLFSKSRPSTITESGRKAEYRDHDLERERGLPDETAKSKPWKYEDLRAIPVFSWAIGQADVDLISKNWPLFVPVLLTLLDDPATRVRARGLVIATEFLSKLPDKTLIGTGLATVCEQAIFPSLSFLPSLTPENESVQLLEPAFKALLVLSGKISTEKDPAKGNKLRDQILREGVFMAHFHAREHARIVEVLFQQTAALVGELKIHAVKHLKDLIPMFAATITDPFALGHPPALLSALAALQATIANCWPRLSQGVWQDEIIKMLTLGWLQAADDSTLTSAREETRNRVRGELIKAAKMLAAVAETGDTPLASKVAPLLSKEPELAGLFPEMT
;
A
#
# COMPACT_ATOMS: atom_id res chain seq x y z
N MET A 1 -37.17 -18.75 -49.65
CA MET A 1 -37.38 -20.23 -49.54
C MET A 1 -37.57 -20.53 -48.07
N VAL A 2 -38.75 -21.01 -47.66
CA VAL A 2 -38.97 -21.40 -46.25
C VAL A 2 -38.08 -22.61 -45.98
N LYS A 3 -37.13 -22.49 -45.06
CA LYS A 3 -36.33 -23.64 -44.60
C LYS A 3 -37.29 -24.66 -44.01
N ALA A 4 -37.33 -25.85 -44.59
CA ALA A 4 -38.02 -26.98 -43.96
C ALA A 4 -37.32 -27.29 -42.63
N ILE A 5 -38.07 -27.45 -41.55
CA ILE A 5 -37.52 -27.83 -40.26
C ILE A 5 -37.16 -29.32 -40.30
N GLU A 6 -35.89 -29.64 -40.10
CA GLU A 6 -35.41 -31.02 -39.95
C GLU A 6 -35.43 -31.42 -38.47
N LEU A 7 -36.12 -32.52 -38.17
CA LEU A 7 -36.19 -33.07 -36.81
C LEU A 7 -35.01 -33.99 -36.55
N ASN A 8 -34.39 -33.88 -35.38
CA ASN A 8 -33.39 -34.86 -34.96
C ASN A 8 -34.03 -36.21 -34.62
N SER A 9 -33.21 -37.23 -34.33
CA SER A 9 -33.69 -38.59 -34.06
C SER A 9 -34.63 -38.67 -32.85
N ARG A 10 -34.34 -37.94 -31.77
CA ARG A 10 -35.17 -37.90 -30.55
C ARG A 10 -36.45 -37.09 -30.75
N GLU A 11 -36.40 -35.98 -31.48
CA GLU A 11 -37.57 -35.18 -31.86
C GLU A 11 -38.49 -35.95 -32.80
N THR A 12 -37.94 -36.73 -33.73
CA THR A 12 -38.71 -37.61 -34.62
C THR A 12 -39.42 -38.71 -33.83
N GLN A 13 -38.71 -39.33 -32.87
CA GLN A 13 -39.26 -40.30 -31.94
C GLN A 13 -40.39 -39.70 -31.10
N LEU A 14 -40.18 -38.50 -30.55
CA LEU A 14 -41.17 -37.75 -29.78
C LEU A 14 -42.40 -37.41 -30.63
N ARG A 15 -42.23 -36.86 -31.84
CA ARG A 15 -43.31 -36.57 -32.77
C ARG A 15 -44.15 -37.81 -33.04
N GLY A 16 -43.50 -38.95 -33.29
CA GLY A 16 -44.18 -40.22 -33.50
C GLY A 16 -45.07 -40.61 -32.33
N LEU A 17 -44.54 -40.52 -31.10
CA LEU A 17 -45.29 -40.83 -29.88
C LEU A 17 -46.49 -39.88 -29.68
N LEU A 18 -46.27 -38.57 -29.84
CA LEU A 18 -47.31 -37.56 -29.66
C LEU A 18 -48.46 -37.72 -30.67
N LEU A 19 -48.14 -38.06 -31.93
CA LEU A 19 -49.16 -38.32 -32.95
C LEU A 19 -49.95 -39.60 -32.71
N ASP A 20 -49.31 -40.68 -32.21
CA ASP A 20 -50.01 -41.91 -31.82
C ASP A 20 -50.98 -41.63 -30.66
N VAL A 21 -50.58 -40.78 -29.72
CA VAL A 21 -51.44 -40.32 -28.62
C VAL A 21 -52.64 -39.53 -29.13
N ALA A 22 -52.43 -38.54 -29.99
CA ALA A 22 -53.52 -37.76 -30.58
C ALA A 22 -54.51 -38.65 -31.34
N LYS A 23 -54.02 -39.55 -32.19
CA LYS A 23 -54.85 -40.49 -32.95
C LYS A 23 -55.70 -41.37 -32.03
N ARG A 24 -55.12 -41.88 -30.95
CA ARG A 24 -55.84 -42.75 -30.02
C ARG A 24 -56.90 -42.02 -29.20
N ILE A 25 -56.69 -40.73 -28.92
CA ILE A 25 -57.70 -39.88 -28.30
C ILE A 25 -58.88 -39.66 -29.24
N ASP A 26 -58.60 -39.37 -30.52
CA ASP A 26 -59.62 -39.21 -31.56
C ASP A 26 -60.41 -40.52 -31.80
N ASP A 27 -59.72 -41.66 -31.89
CA ASP A 27 -60.33 -42.99 -32.06
C ASP A 27 -61.11 -43.45 -30.81
N GLY A 28 -60.70 -43.01 -29.62
CA GLY A 28 -61.29 -43.38 -28.32
C GLY A 28 -62.60 -42.68 -27.97
N GLY A 29 -63.13 -41.83 -28.86
CA GLY A 29 -64.41 -41.15 -28.68
C GLY A 29 -64.41 -40.06 -27.61
N TYR A 30 -63.24 -39.45 -27.32
CA TYR A 30 -63.18 -38.28 -26.44
C TYR A 30 -64.03 -37.14 -27.03
N VAL A 31 -65.18 -36.87 -26.41
CA VAL A 31 -66.11 -35.83 -26.89
C VAL A 31 -65.62 -34.47 -26.42
N ALA A 32 -64.70 -33.87 -27.18
CA ALA A 32 -64.43 -32.44 -27.06
C ALA A 32 -65.71 -31.65 -27.39
N LYS A 33 -65.89 -30.47 -26.76
CA LYS A 33 -67.07 -29.60 -26.93
C LYS A 33 -67.39 -29.23 -28.40
N ALA A 34 -66.46 -29.42 -29.35
CA ALA A 34 -66.55 -28.95 -30.74
C ALA A 34 -66.51 -30.03 -31.84
N ARG A 35 -66.38 -31.35 -31.56
CA ARG A 35 -66.20 -32.42 -32.58
C ARG A 35 -65.01 -32.18 -33.57
N GLU A 36 -63.97 -31.48 -33.14
CA GLU A 36 -62.76 -31.28 -33.94
C GLU A 36 -61.67 -32.30 -33.55
N PRO A 37 -60.89 -32.81 -34.52
CA PRO A 37 -59.77 -33.72 -34.25
C PRO A 37 -58.69 -33.03 -33.40
N THR A 38 -57.96 -33.81 -32.59
CA THR A 38 -56.84 -33.30 -31.80
C THR A 38 -55.66 -32.97 -32.70
N VAL A 39 -55.38 -31.67 -32.84
CA VAL A 39 -54.24 -31.14 -33.60
C VAL A 39 -53.16 -30.66 -32.65
N LEU A 40 -51.96 -31.21 -32.82
CA LEU A 40 -50.78 -30.88 -32.04
C LEU A 40 -49.81 -29.98 -32.81
N ARG A 41 -49.32 -28.96 -32.14
CA ARG A 41 -48.30 -28.04 -32.66
C ARG A 41 -47.17 -27.88 -31.67
N TRP A 42 -45.94 -27.82 -32.14
CA TRP A 42 -44.87 -27.21 -31.36
C TRP A 42 -44.87 -25.71 -31.58
N ALA A 43 -44.79 -24.92 -30.52
CA ALA A 43 -45.06 -23.49 -30.57
C ALA A 43 -43.87 -22.64 -30.13
N GLY A 44 -43.82 -21.41 -30.65
CA GLY A 44 -43.00 -20.33 -30.13
C GLY A 44 -41.49 -20.55 -30.22
N GLY A 45 -40.82 -20.59 -29.07
CA GLY A 45 -39.36 -20.47 -28.98
C GLY A 45 -38.62 -21.58 -29.73
N TRP A 46 -39.11 -22.82 -29.64
CA TRP A 46 -38.51 -23.96 -30.34
C TRP A 46 -38.55 -23.79 -31.86
N VAL A 47 -39.68 -23.37 -32.42
CA VAL A 47 -39.86 -23.20 -33.87
C VAL A 47 -38.90 -22.13 -34.39
N ARG A 48 -38.83 -20.99 -33.70
CA ARG A 48 -37.91 -19.89 -34.00
C ARG A 48 -36.46 -20.35 -33.95
N ASP A 49 -36.05 -20.99 -32.85
CA ASP A 49 -34.67 -21.39 -32.64
C ASP A 49 -34.25 -22.44 -33.70
N LYS A 50 -35.13 -23.39 -34.06
CA LYS A 50 -34.91 -24.33 -35.16
C LYS A 50 -34.72 -23.66 -36.52
N LEU A 51 -35.54 -22.68 -36.86
CA LEU A 51 -35.42 -21.95 -38.13
C LEU A 51 -34.10 -21.15 -38.21
N LEU A 52 -33.61 -20.68 -37.07
CA LEU A 52 -32.31 -20.01 -36.93
C LEU A 52 -31.11 -20.96 -36.84
N GLY A 53 -31.35 -22.28 -36.78
CA GLY A 53 -30.29 -23.29 -36.61
C GLY A 53 -29.72 -23.36 -35.19
N ILE A 54 -30.49 -22.93 -34.20
CA ILE A 54 -30.17 -22.99 -32.76
C ILE A 54 -30.88 -24.22 -32.18
N ASP A 55 -30.14 -25.06 -31.47
CA ASP A 55 -30.73 -26.21 -30.77
C ASP A 55 -31.55 -25.75 -29.55
N SER A 56 -32.75 -26.32 -29.39
CA SER A 56 -33.63 -26.10 -28.24
C SER A 56 -34.09 -27.43 -27.67
N HIS A 57 -34.02 -27.57 -26.34
CA HIS A 57 -34.50 -28.73 -25.61
C HIS A 57 -35.85 -28.50 -24.93
N ASP A 58 -36.27 -27.22 -24.81
CA ASP A 58 -37.58 -26.82 -24.31
C ASP A 58 -38.59 -26.77 -25.47
N ILE A 59 -39.68 -27.55 -25.36
CA ILE A 59 -40.72 -27.66 -26.39
C ILE A 59 -42.10 -27.41 -25.78
N ASP A 60 -42.73 -26.33 -26.23
CA ASP A 60 -44.14 -26.05 -25.93
C ASP A 60 -45.04 -26.77 -26.93
N THR A 61 -45.81 -27.76 -26.46
CA THR A 61 -46.80 -28.49 -27.27
C THR A 61 -48.19 -27.87 -27.08
N ALA A 62 -48.65 -27.15 -28.09
CA ALA A 62 -49.96 -26.51 -28.14
C ALA A 62 -51.04 -27.47 -28.69
N ILE A 63 -52.17 -27.54 -27.97
CA ILE A 63 -53.28 -28.46 -28.23
C ILE A 63 -54.57 -27.66 -28.44
N ASN A 64 -55.35 -27.98 -29.47
CA ASN A 64 -56.54 -27.21 -29.86
C ASN A 64 -57.79 -27.46 -29.01
N ASN A 65 -58.06 -28.71 -28.62
CA ASN A 65 -59.39 -29.12 -28.16
C ASN A 65 -59.47 -29.66 -26.72
N MET A 66 -58.36 -29.67 -25.97
CA MET A 66 -58.31 -30.12 -24.58
C MET A 66 -57.21 -29.40 -23.78
N THR A 67 -57.24 -29.56 -22.45
CA THR A 67 -56.21 -29.01 -21.56
C THR A 67 -54.92 -29.83 -21.59
N GLY A 68 -53.79 -29.21 -21.25
CA GLY A 68 -52.50 -29.90 -21.18
C GLY A 68 -52.49 -31.07 -20.20
N GLU A 69 -53.21 -30.96 -19.06
CA GLU A 69 -53.34 -32.04 -18.07
C GLU A 69 -54.08 -33.25 -18.64
N SER A 70 -55.16 -33.02 -19.37
CA SER A 70 -55.93 -34.09 -20.02
C SER A 70 -55.05 -34.85 -21.00
N PHE A 71 -54.32 -34.13 -21.86
CA PHE A 71 -53.42 -34.74 -22.83
C PHE A 71 -52.27 -35.51 -22.17
N ALA A 72 -51.63 -34.93 -21.15
CA ALA A 72 -50.55 -35.58 -20.42
C ALA A 72 -51.00 -36.88 -19.72
N SER A 73 -52.25 -36.94 -19.25
CA SER A 73 -52.82 -38.16 -18.67
C SER A 73 -52.97 -39.28 -19.71
N HIS A 74 -53.41 -38.95 -20.93
CA HIS A 74 -53.47 -39.90 -22.04
C HIS A 74 -52.08 -40.35 -22.49
N LEU A 75 -51.12 -39.43 -22.55
CA LEU A 75 -49.72 -39.72 -22.85
C LEU A 75 -49.12 -40.71 -21.85
N SER A 76 -49.32 -40.49 -20.55
CA SER A 76 -48.86 -41.42 -19.51
C SER A 76 -49.45 -42.81 -19.69
N ALA A 77 -50.77 -42.91 -19.92
CA ALA A 77 -51.45 -44.19 -20.11
C ALA A 77 -50.94 -44.95 -21.35
N ILE A 78 -50.49 -44.24 -22.38
CA ILE A 78 -49.90 -44.86 -23.58
C ILE A 78 -48.47 -45.32 -23.31
N CYS A 79 -47.66 -44.50 -22.64
CA CYS A 79 -46.29 -44.84 -22.28
C CYS A 79 -46.19 -46.07 -21.35
N ASP A 80 -47.25 -46.41 -20.61
CA ASP A 80 -47.32 -47.61 -19.77
C ASP A 80 -47.61 -48.91 -20.54
N LEU A 81 -48.03 -48.82 -21.82
CA LEU A 81 -48.30 -50.00 -22.63
C LEU A 81 -47.02 -50.61 -23.21
N PRO A 82 -46.78 -51.93 -23.04
CA PRO A 82 -45.61 -52.60 -23.60
C PRO A 82 -45.45 -52.41 -25.11
N GLU A 83 -46.57 -52.47 -25.85
CA GLU A 83 -46.59 -52.29 -27.31
C GLU A 83 -46.13 -50.88 -27.75
N ALA A 84 -46.47 -49.85 -26.97
CA ALA A 84 -46.06 -48.47 -27.26
C ALA A 84 -44.58 -48.24 -26.92
N ARG A 85 -44.08 -48.88 -25.86
CA ARG A 85 -42.64 -48.84 -25.50
C ARG A 85 -41.76 -49.49 -26.57
N GLU A 86 -42.21 -50.59 -27.16
CA GLU A 86 -41.51 -51.25 -28.26
C GLU A 86 -41.61 -50.43 -29.55
N ARG A 87 -42.81 -49.98 -29.94
CA ARG A 87 -43.04 -49.19 -31.17
C ARG A 87 -42.25 -47.89 -31.21
N HIS A 88 -42.17 -47.18 -30.08
CA HIS A 88 -41.48 -45.90 -29.98
C HIS A 88 -40.10 -46.02 -29.34
N SER A 89 -39.52 -47.23 -29.21
CA SER A 89 -38.18 -47.45 -28.65
C SER A 89 -37.91 -46.72 -27.33
N ILE A 90 -38.87 -46.75 -26.40
CA ILE A 90 -38.80 -46.03 -25.13
C ILE A 90 -37.92 -46.80 -24.14
N GLY A 91 -36.74 -46.25 -23.81
CA GLY A 91 -35.86 -46.80 -22.79
C GLY A 91 -36.32 -46.53 -21.34
N PRO A 92 -35.75 -47.22 -20.35
CA PRO A 92 -36.09 -47.04 -18.93
C PRO A 92 -35.80 -45.64 -18.39
N ASP A 93 -34.81 -44.94 -18.96
CA ASP A 93 -34.41 -43.57 -18.56
C ASP A 93 -35.00 -42.47 -19.48
N ASP A 94 -35.72 -42.85 -20.54
CA ASP A 94 -36.28 -41.90 -21.52
C ASP A 94 -37.56 -41.21 -21.00
N ILE A 95 -38.19 -41.75 -19.95
CA ILE A 95 -39.36 -41.16 -19.30
C ILE A 95 -38.94 -40.63 -17.93
N GLY A 96 -38.90 -39.31 -17.77
CA GLY A 96 -38.71 -38.68 -16.45
C GLY A 96 -39.89 -38.97 -15.51
N HIS A 97 -39.74 -38.64 -14.23
CA HIS A 97 -40.87 -38.76 -13.29
C HIS A 97 -42.05 -37.90 -13.77
N LEU A 98 -43.10 -38.55 -14.29
CA LEU A 98 -44.39 -37.96 -14.67
C LEU A 98 -45.13 -37.53 -13.39
N HIS A 99 -44.62 -36.49 -12.72
CA HIS A 99 -45.24 -35.94 -11.53
C HIS A 99 -46.44 -35.08 -11.92
N LYS A 100 -47.60 -35.46 -11.39
CA LYS A 100 -48.78 -34.59 -11.35
C LYS A 100 -48.44 -33.32 -10.56
N ILE A 101 -48.13 -32.22 -11.25
CA ILE A 101 -47.81 -30.95 -10.58
C ILE A 101 -49.12 -30.33 -10.07
N ALA A 102 -49.33 -30.39 -8.76
CA ALA A 102 -50.32 -29.59 -8.08
C ALA A 102 -50.14 -28.11 -8.45
N LYS A 103 -51.25 -27.44 -8.84
CA LYS A 103 -51.39 -25.99 -9.07
C LYS A 103 -50.21 -25.18 -8.52
N ASN A 104 -49.23 -24.83 -9.37
CA ASN A 104 -48.09 -24.05 -8.93
C ASN A 104 -48.55 -22.61 -8.63
N PRO A 105 -48.66 -22.16 -7.37
CA PRO A 105 -49.30 -20.90 -7.03
C PRO A 105 -48.49 -19.68 -7.49
N LYS A 106 -47.22 -19.87 -7.85
CA LYS A 106 -46.25 -18.81 -8.17
C LYS A 106 -46.19 -18.43 -9.65
N LYS A 107 -46.63 -19.28 -10.59
CA LYS A 107 -46.52 -18.98 -12.04
C LYS A 107 -47.79 -18.39 -12.65
N SER A 108 -48.97 -18.68 -12.10
CA SER A 108 -50.25 -17.97 -12.30
C SER A 108 -51.35 -18.82 -11.67
N LYS A 109 -52.31 -18.21 -10.98
CA LYS A 109 -53.46 -18.92 -10.38
C LYS A 109 -54.39 -19.63 -11.40
N HIS A 110 -54.10 -19.51 -12.70
CA HIS A 110 -54.98 -19.96 -13.80
C HIS A 110 -54.25 -20.66 -14.98
N LEU A 111 -52.95 -21.00 -14.88
CA LEU A 111 -52.25 -21.76 -15.94
C LEU A 111 -52.31 -23.27 -15.66
N GLU A 112 -53.07 -24.01 -16.44
CA GLU A 112 -53.08 -25.49 -16.44
C GLU A 112 -52.02 -26.02 -17.43
N THR A 113 -50.74 -25.73 -17.16
CA THR A 113 -49.61 -26.25 -17.94
C THR A 113 -49.09 -27.52 -17.29
N THR A 114 -48.90 -28.59 -18.08
CA THR A 114 -48.26 -29.82 -17.60
C THR A 114 -46.87 -29.96 -18.18
N THR A 115 -45.86 -29.98 -17.31
CA THR A 115 -44.45 -30.13 -17.69
C THR A 115 -44.00 -31.57 -17.47
N THR A 116 -43.31 -32.18 -18.45
CA THR A 116 -42.68 -33.51 -18.32
C THR A 116 -41.37 -33.57 -19.09
N LYS A 117 -40.50 -34.52 -18.74
CA LYS A 117 -39.27 -34.79 -19.50
C LYS A 117 -39.40 -36.11 -20.24
N LEU A 118 -39.28 -36.08 -21.57
CA LEU A 118 -39.34 -37.27 -22.44
C LEU A 118 -38.21 -37.26 -23.46
N PHE A 119 -37.53 -38.40 -23.62
CA PHE A 119 -36.38 -38.58 -24.53
C PHE A 119 -35.25 -37.56 -24.30
N GLY A 120 -35.10 -37.10 -23.05
CA GLY A 120 -34.15 -36.05 -22.68
C GLY A 120 -34.60 -34.62 -23.01
N LEU A 121 -35.79 -34.43 -23.57
CA LEU A 121 -36.39 -33.13 -23.92
C LEU A 121 -37.39 -32.67 -22.86
N ASP A 122 -37.40 -31.38 -22.56
CA ASP A 122 -38.32 -30.77 -21.60
C ASP A 122 -39.58 -30.28 -22.34
N LEU A 123 -40.75 -30.80 -21.94
CA LEU A 123 -42.02 -30.63 -22.65
C LEU A 123 -43.06 -29.93 -21.79
N ASP A 124 -43.65 -28.86 -22.32
CA ASP A 124 -44.78 -28.16 -21.73
C ASP A 124 -46.04 -28.34 -22.59
N PHE A 125 -47.07 -29.00 -22.05
CA PHE A 125 -48.37 -29.14 -22.71
C PHE A 125 -49.28 -27.97 -22.36
N VAL A 126 -49.72 -27.25 -23.38
CA VAL A 126 -50.56 -26.05 -23.26
C VAL A 126 -51.75 -26.13 -24.21
N ASN A 127 -52.91 -25.65 -23.78
CA ASN A 127 -54.04 -25.48 -24.69
C ASN A 127 -53.96 -24.13 -25.41
N LEU A 128 -54.42 -24.09 -26.66
CA LEU A 128 -54.64 -22.84 -27.38
C LEU A 128 -55.69 -22.01 -26.67
N ARG A 129 -55.43 -20.71 -26.52
CA ARG A 129 -56.31 -19.85 -25.76
C ARG A 129 -56.42 -18.45 -26.31
N LYS A 130 -57.60 -17.89 -26.10
CA LYS A 130 -57.90 -16.47 -26.26
C LYS A 130 -57.87 -15.80 -24.90
N GLU A 131 -57.25 -14.64 -24.83
CA GLU A 131 -57.12 -13.85 -23.60
C GLU A 131 -57.90 -12.55 -23.76
N THR A 132 -58.71 -12.19 -22.76
CA THR A 132 -59.37 -10.88 -22.68
C THR A 132 -58.91 -10.18 -21.40
N TYR A 133 -58.35 -8.98 -21.55
CA TYR A 133 -57.81 -8.18 -20.46
C TYR A 133 -58.85 -7.15 -20.01
N ALA A 134 -59.01 -6.98 -18.70
CA ALA A 134 -59.80 -5.89 -18.13
C ALA A 134 -58.86 -4.71 -17.80
N ASP A 135 -59.34 -3.46 -17.91
CA ASP A 135 -58.52 -2.25 -17.75
C ASP A 135 -57.73 -2.20 -16.42
N ASP A 136 -58.26 -2.82 -15.37
CA ASP A 136 -57.73 -2.85 -14.00
C ASP A 136 -57.06 -4.16 -13.57
N SER A 137 -57.14 -5.23 -14.37
CA SER A 137 -56.63 -6.56 -14.01
C SER A 137 -55.51 -7.03 -14.93
N ARG A 138 -54.38 -7.41 -14.32
CA ARG A 138 -53.25 -8.07 -15.00
C ARG A 138 -53.58 -9.49 -15.50
N ASN A 139 -54.54 -10.15 -14.85
CA ASN A 139 -54.88 -11.53 -15.18
C ASN A 139 -56.00 -11.52 -16.22
N PRO A 140 -55.76 -12.02 -17.45
CA PRO A 140 -56.80 -12.10 -18.46
C PRO A 140 -57.81 -13.20 -18.10
N GLN A 141 -59.05 -13.03 -18.57
CA GLN A 141 -59.99 -14.14 -18.69
C GLN A 141 -59.55 -15.02 -19.87
N MET A 142 -59.53 -16.33 -19.66
CA MET A 142 -59.03 -17.31 -20.63
C MET A 142 -60.16 -18.18 -21.16
N GLU A 143 -60.23 -18.29 -22.48
CA GLU A 143 -61.14 -19.18 -23.22
C GLU A 143 -60.32 -20.04 -24.20
N PHE A 144 -60.87 -21.19 -24.63
CA PHE A 144 -60.28 -21.94 -25.73
C PHE A 144 -60.29 -21.09 -27.00
N GLY A 145 -59.14 -20.99 -27.67
CA GLY A 145 -58.96 -20.16 -28.86
C GLY A 145 -58.36 -20.93 -30.03
N THR A 146 -58.39 -20.33 -31.21
CA THR A 146 -57.72 -20.84 -32.40
C THR A 146 -56.20 -20.61 -32.36
N ALA A 147 -55.45 -21.24 -33.27
CA ALA A 147 -54.00 -21.03 -33.37
C ALA A 147 -53.65 -19.57 -33.72
N GLU A 148 -54.47 -18.93 -34.56
CA GLU A 148 -54.34 -17.51 -34.90
C GLU A 148 -54.60 -16.59 -33.70
N GLU A 149 -55.68 -16.84 -32.94
CA GLU A 149 -55.97 -16.06 -31.72
C GLU A 149 -54.88 -16.24 -30.65
N ASP A 150 -54.31 -17.45 -30.53
CA ASP A 150 -53.15 -17.70 -29.66
C ASP A 150 -51.88 -17.02 -30.18
N ALA A 151 -51.68 -16.91 -31.49
CA ALA A 151 -50.56 -16.22 -32.11
C ALA A 151 -50.60 -14.72 -31.82
N LEU A 152 -51.76 -14.08 -32.02
CA LEU A 152 -51.95 -12.63 -31.89
C LEU A 152 -51.74 -12.13 -30.46
N ARG A 153 -52.03 -12.94 -29.45
CA ARG A 153 -51.80 -12.58 -28.04
C ARG A 153 -50.35 -12.75 -27.59
N ARG A 154 -49.41 -13.20 -28.42
CA ARG A 154 -48.00 -13.40 -28.02
C ARG A 154 -47.22 -12.09 -28.01
N ASP A 155 -45.98 -12.16 -27.53
CA ASP A 155 -45.13 -11.00 -27.35
C ASP A 155 -44.54 -10.47 -28.65
N ALA A 156 -43.98 -11.35 -29.49
CA ALA A 156 -43.35 -11.00 -30.75
C ALA A 156 -43.79 -11.95 -31.88
N THR A 157 -43.84 -11.43 -33.11
CA THR A 157 -44.20 -12.17 -34.34
C THR A 157 -43.30 -13.40 -34.52
N VAL A 158 -41.99 -13.23 -34.31
CA VAL A 158 -40.99 -14.31 -34.38
C VAL A 158 -41.19 -15.41 -33.32
N ASN A 159 -41.97 -15.15 -32.26
CA ASN A 159 -42.32 -16.13 -31.21
C ASN A 159 -43.76 -16.63 -31.32
N ALA A 160 -44.47 -16.22 -32.36
CA ALA A 160 -45.86 -16.58 -32.64
C ALA A 160 -45.97 -17.62 -33.78
N LEU A 161 -44.87 -18.31 -34.06
CA LEU A 161 -44.79 -19.39 -35.05
C LEU A 161 -45.21 -20.73 -34.45
N PHE A 162 -45.83 -21.56 -35.28
CA PHE A 162 -46.19 -22.94 -34.94
C PHE A 162 -45.59 -23.92 -35.94
N TYR A 163 -45.21 -25.09 -35.48
CA TYR A 163 -44.85 -26.23 -36.30
C TYR A 163 -45.92 -27.31 -36.13
N ASN A 164 -46.68 -27.57 -37.19
CA ASN A 164 -47.79 -28.52 -37.15
C ASN A 164 -47.23 -29.95 -37.23
N LEU A 165 -47.45 -30.75 -36.18
CA LEU A 165 -46.88 -32.10 -36.12
C LEU A 165 -47.49 -33.06 -37.13
N HIS A 166 -48.72 -32.78 -37.60
CA HIS A 166 -49.42 -33.64 -38.55
C HIS A 166 -48.95 -33.40 -39.98
N THR A 167 -48.82 -32.13 -40.39
CA THR A 167 -48.39 -31.78 -41.76
C THR A 167 -46.88 -31.68 -41.90
N GLY A 168 -46.16 -31.38 -40.81
CA GLY A 168 -44.72 -31.09 -40.83
C GLY A 168 -44.40 -29.69 -41.39
N GLU A 169 -45.37 -28.79 -41.43
CA GLU A 169 -45.23 -27.43 -41.97
C GLU A 169 -45.17 -26.39 -40.85
N VAL A 170 -44.52 -25.25 -41.13
CA VAL A 170 -44.51 -24.08 -40.26
C VAL A 170 -45.70 -23.19 -40.60
N GLU A 171 -46.53 -22.90 -39.60
CA GLU A 171 -47.68 -22.00 -39.68
C GLU A 171 -47.30 -20.64 -39.09
N ASP A 172 -47.46 -19.58 -39.88
CA ASP A 172 -47.20 -18.19 -39.50
C ASP A 172 -48.46 -17.34 -39.73
N PHE A 173 -49.11 -16.94 -38.63
CA PHE A 173 -50.33 -16.14 -38.66
C PHE A 173 -50.06 -14.64 -38.45
N THR A 174 -48.81 -14.23 -38.19
CA THR A 174 -48.50 -12.87 -37.71
C THR A 174 -47.39 -12.16 -38.50
N GLY A 175 -46.79 -12.84 -39.47
CA GLY A 175 -45.65 -12.32 -40.23
C GLY A 175 -44.31 -12.52 -39.51
N GLY A 176 -44.18 -13.54 -38.67
CA GLY A 176 -42.93 -13.86 -37.99
C GLY A 176 -41.80 -14.33 -38.90
N LEU A 177 -42.10 -15.03 -40.00
CA LEU A 177 -41.10 -15.47 -40.98
C LEU A 177 -40.42 -14.29 -41.72
N PRO A 178 -41.16 -13.33 -42.33
CA PRO A 178 -40.53 -12.18 -42.96
C PRO A 178 -39.80 -11.28 -41.95
N ASP A 179 -40.32 -11.12 -40.73
CA ASP A 179 -39.63 -10.37 -39.67
C ASP A 179 -38.33 -11.06 -39.24
N MET A 180 -38.31 -12.40 -39.19
CA MET A 180 -37.10 -13.16 -38.91
C MET A 180 -36.04 -13.02 -40.01
N GLU A 181 -36.45 -13.01 -41.28
CA GLU A 181 -35.56 -12.75 -42.42
C GLU A 181 -35.00 -11.31 -42.38
N ALA A 182 -35.82 -10.35 -41.99
CA ALA A 182 -35.43 -8.94 -41.81
C ALA A 182 -34.66 -8.67 -40.50
N LYS A 183 -34.52 -9.66 -39.61
CA LYS A 183 -33.96 -9.53 -38.25
C LYS A 183 -34.66 -8.44 -37.41
N LEU A 184 -35.99 -8.43 -37.44
CA LEU A 184 -36.83 -7.49 -36.73
C LEU A 184 -37.63 -8.15 -35.60
N ILE A 185 -37.73 -7.46 -34.47
CA ILE A 185 -38.65 -7.79 -33.38
C ILE A 185 -39.85 -6.85 -33.47
N ARG A 186 -41.01 -7.40 -33.81
CA ARG A 186 -42.29 -6.69 -33.91
C ARG A 186 -43.36 -7.38 -33.07
N THR A 187 -44.31 -6.63 -32.55
CA THR A 187 -45.50 -7.17 -31.86
C THR A 187 -46.53 -7.70 -32.87
N PRO A 188 -47.24 -8.82 -32.59
CA PRO A 188 -48.28 -9.34 -33.49
C PRO A 188 -49.48 -8.40 -33.70
N MET A 189 -49.83 -7.62 -32.66
CA MET A 189 -50.87 -6.60 -32.71
C MET A 189 -50.26 -5.20 -32.62
N ALA A 190 -51.11 -4.17 -32.62
CA ALA A 190 -50.67 -2.80 -32.37
C ALA A 190 -49.79 -2.72 -31.10
N PRO A 191 -48.59 -2.12 -31.16
CA PRO A 191 -47.64 -2.13 -30.04
C PRO A 191 -48.22 -1.58 -28.74
N LEU A 192 -48.95 -0.45 -28.82
CA LEU A 192 -49.55 0.18 -27.64
C LEU A 192 -50.59 -0.73 -26.96
N GLN A 193 -51.41 -1.43 -27.74
CA GLN A 193 -52.36 -2.41 -27.20
C GLN A 193 -51.60 -3.57 -26.53
N THR A 194 -50.61 -4.13 -27.23
CA THR A 194 -49.77 -5.23 -26.74
C THR A 194 -49.13 -4.92 -25.38
N PHE A 195 -48.61 -3.70 -25.21
CA PHE A 195 -47.99 -3.27 -23.97
C PHE A 195 -49.00 -2.83 -22.90
N THR A 196 -50.19 -2.41 -23.27
CA THR A 196 -51.27 -2.14 -22.32
C THR A 196 -51.80 -3.43 -21.69
N ASP A 197 -51.92 -4.50 -22.51
CA ASP A 197 -52.39 -5.82 -22.10
C ASP A 197 -51.39 -6.51 -21.15
N ASP A 198 -50.10 -6.59 -21.52
CA ASP A 198 -49.03 -7.04 -20.61
C ASP A 198 -47.76 -6.18 -20.78
N PRO A 199 -47.57 -5.17 -19.90
CA PRO A 199 -46.40 -4.30 -19.96
C PRO A 199 -45.05 -5.04 -19.85
N LEU A 200 -45.00 -6.26 -19.29
CA LEU A 200 -43.75 -7.04 -19.22
C LEU A 200 -43.21 -7.38 -20.61
N ARG A 201 -44.06 -7.37 -21.65
CA ARG A 201 -43.64 -7.62 -23.03
C ARG A 201 -42.55 -6.65 -23.49
N VAL A 202 -42.54 -5.41 -23.00
CA VAL A 202 -41.47 -4.44 -23.26
C VAL A 202 -40.11 -5.03 -22.90
N LEU A 203 -39.95 -5.56 -21.68
CA LEU A 203 -38.69 -6.18 -21.25
C LEU A 203 -38.41 -7.47 -22.03
N ARG A 204 -39.42 -8.27 -22.34
CA ARG A 204 -39.23 -9.49 -23.14
C ARG A 204 -38.71 -9.16 -24.54
N LEU A 205 -39.22 -8.11 -25.17
CA LEU A 205 -38.78 -7.64 -26.49
C LEU A 205 -37.33 -7.17 -26.46
N VAL A 206 -36.93 -6.39 -25.45
CA VAL A 206 -35.51 -6.02 -25.23
C VAL A 206 -34.62 -7.26 -25.09
N ARG A 207 -35.08 -8.26 -24.33
CA ARG A 207 -34.36 -9.53 -24.17
C ARG A 207 -34.26 -10.30 -25.48
N PHE A 208 -35.32 -10.35 -26.28
CA PHE A 208 -35.27 -11.05 -27.57
C PHE A 208 -34.41 -10.32 -28.59
N ALA A 209 -34.49 -9.00 -28.66
CA ALA A 209 -33.66 -8.17 -29.53
C ALA A 209 -32.17 -8.41 -29.26
N SER A 210 -31.76 -8.33 -27.99
CA SER A 210 -30.36 -8.60 -27.59
C SER A 210 -29.95 -10.06 -27.78
N ARG A 211 -30.77 -11.04 -27.35
CA ARG A 211 -30.44 -12.48 -27.49
C ARG A 211 -30.32 -12.92 -28.95
N LEU A 212 -31.18 -12.41 -29.84
CA LEU A 212 -31.22 -12.78 -31.26
C LEU A 212 -30.36 -11.87 -32.13
N GLN A 213 -29.82 -10.78 -31.57
CA GLN A 213 -29.13 -9.72 -32.33
C GLN A 213 -30.02 -9.15 -33.45
N PHE A 214 -31.28 -8.90 -33.11
CA PHE A 214 -32.31 -8.33 -33.99
C PHE A 214 -32.63 -6.90 -33.54
N SER A 215 -33.04 -6.06 -34.48
CA SER A 215 -33.49 -4.69 -34.18
C SER A 215 -34.97 -4.68 -33.80
N ILE A 216 -35.37 -3.79 -32.89
CA ILE A 216 -36.79 -3.58 -32.61
C ILE A 216 -37.39 -2.73 -33.73
N ASP A 217 -38.58 -3.08 -34.19
CA ASP A 217 -39.31 -2.30 -35.19
C ASP A 217 -39.52 -0.85 -34.70
N PRO A 218 -39.27 0.19 -35.52
CA PRO A 218 -39.32 1.59 -35.05
C PRO A 218 -40.66 2.03 -34.46
N VAL A 219 -41.78 1.49 -34.94
CA VAL A 219 -43.12 1.80 -34.41
C VAL A 219 -43.28 1.15 -33.04
N THR A 220 -42.77 -0.08 -32.90
CA THR A 220 -42.75 -0.82 -31.63
C THR A 220 -41.87 -0.13 -30.60
N GLU A 221 -40.65 0.27 -30.99
CA GLU A 221 -39.69 0.96 -30.13
C GLU A 221 -40.25 2.29 -29.61
N LYS A 222 -40.86 3.10 -30.50
CA LYS A 222 -41.49 4.36 -30.09
C LYS A 222 -42.60 4.15 -29.07
N ALA A 223 -43.43 3.12 -29.26
CA ALA A 223 -44.48 2.78 -28.30
C ALA A 223 -43.95 2.28 -26.95
N MET A 224 -42.77 1.65 -26.93
CA MET A 224 -42.11 1.22 -25.68
C MET A 224 -41.64 2.42 -24.83
N ALA A 225 -41.28 3.53 -25.48
CA ALA A 225 -40.80 4.76 -24.83
C ALA A 225 -41.94 5.70 -24.37
N GLU A 226 -43.20 5.41 -24.70
CA GLU A 226 -44.35 6.22 -24.29
C GLU A 226 -44.53 6.18 -22.76
N THR A 227 -44.75 7.35 -22.14
CA THR A 227 -44.85 7.50 -20.68
C THR A 227 -45.93 6.60 -20.08
N CYS A 228 -47.08 6.44 -20.76
CA CYS A 228 -48.17 5.58 -20.28
C CYS A 228 -47.76 4.09 -20.20
N VAL A 229 -46.90 3.62 -21.09
CA VAL A 229 -46.37 2.24 -21.10
C VAL A 229 -45.35 2.07 -19.98
N LEU A 230 -44.45 3.05 -19.81
CA LEU A 230 -43.47 3.05 -18.73
C LEU A 230 -44.14 3.04 -17.35
N ASP A 231 -45.17 3.86 -17.15
CA ASP A 231 -45.96 3.90 -15.93
C ASP A 231 -46.73 2.60 -15.70
N ALA A 232 -47.33 2.03 -16.76
CA ALA A 232 -48.00 0.73 -16.67
C ALA A 232 -47.01 -0.39 -16.30
N LEU A 233 -45.78 -0.38 -16.85
CA LEU A 233 -44.72 -1.32 -16.48
C LEU A 233 -44.30 -1.13 -15.02
N LYS A 234 -44.25 0.10 -14.51
CA LYS A 234 -43.91 0.39 -13.11
C LYS A 234 -45.00 -0.09 -12.14
N LEU A 235 -46.28 0.15 -12.47
CA LEU A 235 -47.42 -0.04 -11.56
C LEU A 235 -48.04 -1.45 -11.66
N LYS A 236 -48.24 -1.99 -12.86
CA LYS A 236 -48.99 -3.25 -13.08
C LYS A 236 -48.12 -4.50 -12.91
N ILE A 237 -46.79 -4.39 -13.07
CA ILE A 237 -45.88 -5.54 -13.08
C ILE A 237 -45.12 -5.65 -11.76
N SER A 238 -45.23 -6.84 -11.15
CA SER A 238 -44.48 -7.21 -9.95
C SER A 238 -42.97 -7.18 -10.20
N ARG A 239 -42.21 -6.70 -9.21
CA ARG A 239 -40.75 -6.51 -9.31
C ARG A 239 -40.00 -7.82 -9.48
N GLU A 240 -40.54 -8.93 -8.98
CA GLU A 240 -39.99 -10.27 -9.19
C GLU A 240 -40.00 -10.65 -10.68
N ARG A 241 -41.03 -10.26 -11.44
CA ARG A 241 -41.11 -10.57 -12.87
C ARG A 241 -40.18 -9.67 -13.69
N VAL A 242 -40.00 -8.42 -13.27
CA VAL A 242 -38.98 -7.53 -13.84
C VAL A 242 -37.58 -8.12 -13.61
N GLY A 243 -37.29 -8.50 -12.36
CA GLY A 243 -36.02 -9.12 -11.98
C GLY A 243 -35.66 -10.35 -12.80
N VAL A 244 -36.63 -11.26 -13.04
CA VAL A 244 -36.41 -12.45 -13.88
C VAL A 244 -36.05 -12.11 -15.33
N GLU A 245 -36.69 -11.11 -15.93
CA GLU A 245 -36.35 -10.72 -17.32
C GLU A 245 -34.98 -10.03 -17.37
N VAL A 246 -34.67 -9.15 -16.42
CA VAL A 246 -33.34 -8.52 -16.29
C VAL A 246 -32.25 -9.56 -16.05
N GLU A 247 -32.48 -10.54 -15.17
CA GLU A 247 -31.55 -11.63 -14.92
C GLU A 247 -31.25 -12.42 -16.19
N LYS A 248 -32.27 -12.73 -17.00
CA LYS A 248 -32.08 -13.42 -18.28
C LYS A 248 -31.35 -12.56 -19.32
N MET A 249 -31.57 -11.25 -19.34
CA MET A 249 -30.80 -10.34 -20.20
C MET A 249 -29.32 -10.35 -19.83
N LEU A 250 -29.02 -10.17 -18.54
CA LEU A 250 -27.64 -10.00 -18.05
C LEU A 250 -26.86 -11.33 -17.94
N LYS A 251 -27.55 -12.47 -17.95
CA LYS A 251 -26.95 -13.82 -18.11
C LYS A 251 -26.82 -14.26 -19.57
N GLY A 252 -27.45 -13.54 -20.51
CA GLY A 252 -27.41 -13.86 -21.92
C GLY A 252 -26.06 -13.55 -22.57
N ASP A 253 -25.95 -13.83 -23.86
CA ASP A 253 -24.70 -13.66 -24.62
C ASP A 253 -24.38 -12.19 -24.94
N HIS A 254 -25.40 -11.31 -24.93
CA HIS A 254 -25.29 -9.91 -25.34
C HIS A 254 -25.85 -8.91 -24.30
N PRO A 255 -25.34 -8.92 -23.06
CA PRO A 255 -25.86 -8.08 -21.96
C PRO A 255 -25.65 -6.57 -22.19
N ARG A 256 -24.55 -6.17 -22.85
CA ARG A 256 -24.29 -4.78 -23.23
C ARG A 256 -25.40 -4.21 -24.11
N ASP A 257 -25.87 -4.97 -25.10
CA ASP A 257 -26.94 -4.54 -26.00
C ASP A 257 -28.28 -4.44 -25.26
N SER A 258 -28.54 -5.33 -24.29
CA SER A 258 -29.71 -5.21 -23.42
C SER A 258 -29.69 -3.90 -22.63
N LEU A 259 -28.55 -3.53 -22.04
CA LEU A 259 -28.40 -2.28 -21.29
C LEU A 259 -28.49 -1.06 -22.20
N GLN A 260 -27.90 -1.10 -23.40
CA GLN A 260 -28.01 -0.03 -24.39
C GLN A 260 -29.47 0.20 -24.83
N LEU A 261 -30.24 -0.86 -25.04
CA LEU A 261 -31.68 -0.74 -25.36
C LEU A 261 -32.48 -0.17 -24.19
N ILE A 262 -32.15 -0.56 -22.95
CA ILE A 262 -32.77 0.02 -21.74
C ILE A 262 -32.48 1.52 -21.66
N ASP A 263 -31.25 1.93 -21.97
CA ASP A 263 -30.80 3.32 -22.00
C ASP A 263 -31.54 4.13 -23.07
N THR A 264 -31.51 3.65 -24.31
CA THR A 264 -32.08 4.32 -25.49
C THR A 264 -33.60 4.50 -25.39
N ILE A 265 -34.31 3.51 -24.84
CA ILE A 265 -35.79 3.54 -24.68
C ILE A 265 -36.20 4.34 -23.43
N GLY A 266 -35.26 4.67 -22.53
CA GLY A 266 -35.56 5.40 -21.29
C GLY A 266 -36.14 4.51 -20.17
N LEU A 267 -35.83 3.21 -20.18
CA LEU A 267 -36.36 2.24 -19.22
C LEU A 267 -35.61 2.21 -17.88
N TYR A 268 -34.47 2.88 -17.75
CA TYR A 268 -33.61 2.81 -16.57
C TYR A 268 -34.36 3.07 -15.25
N HIS A 269 -35.03 4.22 -15.13
CA HIS A 269 -35.74 4.60 -13.91
C HIS A 269 -37.00 3.77 -13.64
N THR A 270 -37.45 2.98 -14.62
CA THR A 270 -38.59 2.06 -14.49
C THR A 270 -38.15 0.70 -13.95
N ILE A 271 -36.89 0.31 -14.22
CA ILE A 271 -36.31 -0.98 -13.84
C ILE A 271 -35.49 -0.87 -12.55
N PHE A 272 -34.52 0.04 -12.52
CA PHE A 272 -33.51 0.14 -11.46
C PHE A 272 -33.88 1.20 -10.42
N THR A 273 -35.13 1.20 -9.94
CA THR A 273 -35.62 2.13 -8.91
C THR A 273 -36.63 1.43 -8.00
N ASP A 274 -36.79 1.89 -6.77
CA ASP A 274 -37.89 1.46 -5.90
C ASP A 274 -39.21 2.10 -6.36
N PRO A 275 -40.19 1.32 -6.87
CA PRO A 275 -41.45 1.88 -7.33
C PRO A 275 -42.34 2.40 -6.19
N ASN A 276 -42.13 1.94 -4.95
CA ASN A 276 -42.98 2.28 -3.79
C ASN A 276 -42.55 3.58 -3.11
N ARG A 277 -41.37 4.11 -3.48
CA ARG A 277 -40.75 5.23 -2.81
C ARG A 277 -40.61 6.42 -3.75
N GLN A 278 -41.51 7.39 -3.60
CA GLN A 278 -41.58 8.57 -4.49
C GLN A 278 -40.55 9.66 -4.14
N ASP A 279 -40.01 9.67 -2.92
CA ASP A 279 -39.02 10.62 -2.42
C ASP A 279 -37.56 10.25 -2.75
N MET A 280 -37.32 9.11 -3.42
CA MET A 280 -35.97 8.66 -3.72
C MET A 280 -35.32 9.57 -4.78
N PRO A 281 -34.05 10.01 -4.58
CA PRO A 281 -33.32 10.74 -5.61
C PRO A 281 -33.14 9.89 -6.87
N LYS A 282 -33.16 10.53 -8.03
CA LYS A 282 -32.89 9.87 -9.32
C LYS A 282 -31.42 10.06 -9.66
N PRO A 283 -30.66 8.99 -9.97
CA PRO A 283 -29.29 9.12 -10.41
C PRO A 283 -29.22 9.78 -11.79
N ASP A 284 -28.13 10.50 -12.07
CA ASP A 284 -27.85 10.98 -13.41
C ASP A 284 -27.32 9.81 -14.27
N ILE A 285 -28.00 9.57 -15.39
CA ILE A 285 -27.67 8.49 -16.33
C ILE A 285 -26.98 8.99 -17.60
N SER A 286 -26.69 10.29 -17.70
CA SER A 286 -26.10 10.93 -18.88
C SER A 286 -24.83 10.23 -19.39
N ASN A 287 -23.98 9.74 -18.48
CA ASN A 287 -22.76 9.01 -18.82
C ASN A 287 -22.82 7.51 -18.47
N TRP A 288 -24.00 6.94 -18.22
CA TRP A 288 -24.15 5.53 -17.85
C TRP A 288 -23.53 4.58 -18.88
N LYS A 289 -23.60 4.96 -20.17
CA LYS A 289 -22.94 4.26 -21.28
C LYS A 289 -21.47 3.94 -21.04
N ALA A 290 -20.72 4.86 -20.44
CA ALA A 290 -19.30 4.64 -20.17
C ALA A 290 -19.06 3.42 -19.26
N ALA A 291 -19.98 3.10 -18.34
CA ALA A 291 -19.84 1.96 -17.44
C ALA A 291 -20.05 0.62 -18.17
N TYR A 292 -21.17 0.44 -18.88
CA TYR A 292 -21.47 -0.84 -19.53
C TYR A 292 -20.60 -1.11 -20.77
N GLU A 293 -20.16 -0.07 -21.49
CA GLU A 293 -19.19 -0.22 -22.59
C GLU A 293 -17.81 -0.60 -22.06
N CYS A 294 -17.39 0.00 -20.93
CA CYS A 294 -16.14 -0.38 -20.27
C CYS A 294 -16.14 -1.87 -19.91
N LEU A 295 -17.22 -2.37 -19.31
CA LEU A 295 -17.33 -3.80 -18.98
C LEU A 295 -17.30 -4.69 -20.24
N GLN A 296 -17.95 -4.28 -21.33
CA GLN A 296 -17.90 -5.01 -22.60
C GLN A 296 -16.46 -5.11 -23.13
N ILE A 297 -15.75 -3.98 -23.19
CA ILE A 297 -14.36 -3.93 -23.66
C ILE A 297 -13.47 -4.81 -22.78
N LEU A 298 -13.65 -4.77 -21.45
CA LEU A 298 -12.91 -5.62 -20.53
C LEU A 298 -13.20 -7.11 -20.78
N ALA A 299 -14.46 -7.48 -21.01
CA ALA A 299 -14.86 -8.86 -21.29
C ALA A 299 -14.34 -9.37 -22.64
N GLU A 300 -14.34 -8.54 -23.69
CA GLU A 300 -13.83 -8.89 -25.03
C GLU A 300 -12.30 -8.95 -25.07
N SER A 301 -11.62 -8.11 -24.30
CA SER A 301 -10.16 -8.10 -24.16
C SER A 301 -9.62 -9.16 -23.18
N LYS A 302 -10.43 -10.19 -22.88
CA LYS A 302 -10.04 -11.27 -21.98
C LYS A 302 -8.83 -12.02 -22.53
N THR A 303 -7.69 -11.78 -21.90
CA THR A 303 -6.40 -12.43 -22.14
C THR A 303 -5.78 -12.74 -20.77
N GLN A 304 -4.81 -13.65 -20.72
CA GLN A 304 -4.21 -14.04 -19.45
C GLN A 304 -3.63 -12.82 -18.72
N GLY A 305 -4.10 -12.58 -17.50
CA GLY A 305 -3.67 -11.44 -16.68
C GLY A 305 -4.28 -10.10 -17.09
N SER A 306 -5.29 -10.06 -17.98
CA SER A 306 -6.08 -8.85 -18.21
C SER A 306 -6.95 -8.51 -17.00
N ILE A 307 -7.45 -7.28 -16.91
CA ILE A 307 -8.27 -6.82 -15.77
C ILE A 307 -9.48 -7.75 -15.57
N TYR A 308 -10.17 -8.12 -16.65
CA TYR A 308 -11.35 -8.99 -16.57
C TYR A 308 -10.99 -10.42 -16.11
N ASP A 309 -9.89 -10.96 -16.64
CA ASP A 309 -9.39 -12.29 -16.26
C ASP A 309 -9.02 -12.37 -14.76
N LEU A 310 -8.47 -11.30 -14.21
CA LEU A 310 -8.10 -11.22 -12.80
C LEU A 310 -9.30 -11.06 -11.85
N LEU A 311 -10.37 -10.42 -12.30
CA LEU A 311 -11.49 -10.01 -11.43
C LEU A 311 -12.76 -10.84 -11.58
N VAL A 312 -12.98 -11.50 -12.72
CA VAL A 312 -14.20 -12.25 -13.01
C VAL A 312 -13.84 -13.69 -13.41
N SER A 313 -14.13 -14.62 -12.52
CA SER A 313 -13.68 -16.02 -12.63
C SER A 313 -14.81 -17.00 -12.96
N SER A 314 -16.06 -16.66 -12.65
CA SER A 314 -17.22 -17.55 -12.86
C SER A 314 -18.36 -16.91 -13.66
N LYS A 315 -19.26 -17.75 -14.20
CA LYS A 315 -20.48 -17.28 -14.88
C LYS A 315 -21.40 -16.47 -13.96
N GLU A 316 -21.43 -16.79 -12.67
CA GLU A 316 -22.19 -16.03 -11.67
C GLU A 316 -21.58 -14.64 -11.46
N GLU A 317 -20.26 -14.56 -11.34
CA GLU A 317 -19.54 -13.28 -11.20
C GLU A 317 -19.68 -12.41 -12.45
N SER A 318 -19.70 -13.02 -13.64
CA SER A 318 -20.00 -12.31 -14.88
C SER A 318 -21.39 -11.67 -14.81
N TYR A 319 -22.42 -12.40 -14.37
CA TYR A 319 -23.75 -11.84 -14.17
C TYR A 319 -23.75 -10.71 -13.14
N PHE A 320 -23.08 -10.88 -12.01
CA PHE A 320 -22.99 -9.83 -10.99
C PHE A 320 -22.26 -8.59 -11.51
N SER A 321 -21.22 -8.74 -12.32
CA SER A 321 -20.51 -7.62 -12.95
C SER A 321 -21.42 -6.76 -13.82
N TRP A 322 -22.31 -7.39 -14.60
CA TRP A 322 -23.30 -6.68 -15.41
C TRP A 322 -24.36 -5.97 -14.57
N VAL A 323 -24.76 -6.54 -13.44
CA VAL A 323 -25.64 -5.84 -12.48
C VAL A 323 -24.93 -4.64 -11.86
N LEU A 324 -23.66 -4.76 -11.50
CA LEU A 324 -22.86 -3.63 -10.98
C LEU A 324 -22.71 -2.52 -12.03
N ALA A 325 -22.47 -2.85 -13.30
CA ALA A 325 -22.49 -1.89 -14.40
C ALA A 325 -23.86 -1.20 -14.55
N ALA A 326 -24.94 -1.96 -14.40
CA ALA A 326 -26.29 -1.43 -14.47
C ALA A 326 -26.63 -0.49 -13.30
N LEU A 327 -26.03 -0.70 -12.13
CA LEU A 327 -26.26 0.12 -10.93
C LEU A 327 -25.24 1.24 -10.73
N ALA A 328 -24.19 1.32 -11.56
CA ALA A 328 -23.13 2.33 -11.45
C ALA A 328 -23.65 3.78 -11.28
N PRO A 329 -24.73 4.24 -11.95
CA PRO A 329 -25.25 5.59 -11.74
C PRO A 329 -25.70 5.88 -10.29
N TRP A 330 -26.15 4.86 -9.55
CA TRP A 330 -26.56 5.03 -8.15
C TRP A 330 -25.41 5.32 -7.20
N GLU A 331 -24.17 5.01 -7.59
CA GLU A 331 -22.96 5.21 -6.78
C GLU A 331 -22.52 6.68 -6.68
N GLN A 332 -23.09 7.56 -7.52
CA GLN A 332 -22.85 9.00 -7.49
C GLN A 332 -23.64 9.72 -6.39
N LEU A 333 -24.68 9.06 -5.84
CA LEU A 333 -25.58 9.66 -4.86
C LEU A 333 -25.08 9.40 -3.44
N PRO A 334 -25.26 10.36 -2.51
CA PRO A 334 -24.85 10.19 -1.12
C PRO A 334 -25.74 9.17 -0.39
N ASP A 335 -25.18 8.55 0.64
CA ASP A 335 -25.91 7.66 1.55
C ASP A 335 -27.08 8.40 2.25
N GLU A 336 -28.17 7.67 2.48
CA GLU A 336 -29.30 8.21 3.24
C GLU A 336 -28.99 8.37 4.72
N GLN A 337 -29.69 9.27 5.41
CA GLN A 337 -29.59 9.35 6.87
C GLN A 337 -30.27 8.14 7.52
N SER A 338 -29.56 7.49 8.46
CA SER A 338 -30.09 6.33 9.16
C SER A 338 -31.32 6.68 10.01
N LYS A 339 -32.41 5.92 9.85
CA LYS A 339 -33.64 6.06 10.65
C LYS A 339 -33.50 5.49 12.08
N LYS A 340 -32.40 4.80 12.41
CA LYS A 340 -32.16 4.18 13.72
C LYS A 340 -30.84 4.69 14.35
N PRO A 341 -30.83 5.11 15.62
CA PRO A 341 -29.61 5.52 16.30
C PRO A 341 -28.57 4.37 16.30
N GLY A 342 -27.40 4.60 15.71
CA GLY A 342 -26.28 3.65 15.70
C GLY A 342 -26.29 2.58 14.60
N ALA A 343 -27.29 2.53 13.71
CA ALA A 343 -27.27 1.64 12.55
C ALA A 343 -26.72 2.37 11.31
N LEU A 344 -25.86 1.72 10.54
CA LEU A 344 -25.44 2.24 9.22
C LEU A 344 -26.63 2.25 8.26
N PRO A 345 -26.83 3.32 7.49
CA PRO A 345 -27.86 3.36 6.45
C PRO A 345 -27.59 2.32 5.36
N THR A 346 -28.66 1.88 4.70
CA THR A 346 -28.57 1.02 3.52
C THR A 346 -28.25 1.90 2.32
N PRO A 347 -27.19 1.59 1.53
CA PRO A 347 -26.88 2.36 0.33
C PRO A 347 -28.06 2.42 -0.65
N LEU A 348 -28.18 3.53 -1.37
CA LEU A 348 -29.25 3.72 -2.36
C LEU A 348 -29.19 2.68 -3.48
N ALA A 349 -28.01 2.35 -3.98
CA ALA A 349 -27.81 1.30 -4.97
C ALA A 349 -28.31 -0.07 -4.49
N THR A 350 -28.09 -0.39 -3.20
CA THR A 350 -28.62 -1.62 -2.60
C THR A 350 -30.14 -1.60 -2.54
N SER A 351 -30.72 -0.49 -2.11
CA SER A 351 -32.18 -0.33 -2.04
C SER A 351 -32.83 -0.42 -3.44
N ALA A 352 -32.25 0.24 -4.43
CA ALA A 352 -32.69 0.20 -5.82
C ALA A 352 -32.63 -1.22 -6.41
N SER A 353 -31.58 -2.00 -6.10
CA SER A 353 -31.49 -3.40 -6.56
C SER A 353 -32.48 -4.34 -5.85
N ARG A 354 -32.64 -4.20 -4.53
CA ARG A 354 -33.55 -5.04 -3.73
C ARG A 354 -35.01 -4.78 -4.07
N GLU A 355 -35.40 -3.54 -4.29
CA GLU A 355 -36.79 -3.20 -4.58
C GLU A 355 -37.10 -3.14 -6.07
N GLY A 356 -36.17 -2.69 -6.90
CA GLY A 356 -36.36 -2.58 -8.35
C GLY A 356 -36.34 -3.92 -9.08
N ILE A 357 -35.34 -4.76 -8.81
CA ILE A 357 -35.16 -6.05 -9.50
C ILE A 357 -35.24 -7.27 -8.58
N LYS A 358 -35.58 -7.09 -7.29
CA LYS A 358 -35.66 -8.18 -6.30
C LYS A 358 -34.38 -9.02 -6.24
N ALA A 359 -33.23 -8.33 -6.23
CA ALA A 359 -31.92 -8.96 -6.06
C ALA A 359 -31.88 -9.84 -4.81
N ASN A 360 -31.26 -11.02 -4.93
CA ASN A 360 -31.10 -11.94 -3.79
C ASN A 360 -30.12 -11.37 -2.75
N ASN A 361 -30.04 -12.02 -1.58
CA ASN A 361 -29.17 -11.56 -0.49
C ASN A 361 -27.69 -11.52 -0.91
N LYS A 362 -27.20 -12.56 -1.59
CA LYS A 362 -25.80 -12.65 -2.03
C LYS A 362 -25.41 -11.47 -2.92
N LEU A 363 -26.20 -11.18 -3.95
CA LEU A 363 -25.98 -10.04 -4.84
C LEU A 363 -26.14 -8.70 -4.11
N SER A 364 -27.13 -8.59 -3.22
CA SER A 364 -27.31 -7.38 -2.40
C SER A 364 -26.10 -7.09 -1.51
N ASP A 365 -25.51 -8.12 -0.92
CA ASP A 365 -24.35 -8.00 -0.02
C ASP A 365 -23.11 -7.55 -0.80
N VAL A 366 -22.91 -8.07 -2.03
CA VAL A 366 -21.85 -7.61 -2.94
C VAL A 366 -22.05 -6.14 -3.31
N ILE A 367 -23.27 -5.72 -3.67
CA ILE A 367 -23.57 -4.31 -4.00
C ILE A 367 -23.33 -3.40 -2.80
N THR A 368 -23.81 -3.79 -1.61
CA THR A 368 -23.58 -3.02 -0.38
C THR A 368 -22.09 -2.88 -0.06
N ALA A 369 -21.32 -3.96 -0.20
CA ALA A 369 -19.89 -3.94 0.08
C ALA A 369 -19.10 -3.14 -0.97
N ALA A 370 -19.44 -3.26 -2.25
CA ALA A 370 -18.85 -2.47 -3.33
C ALA A 370 -18.98 -0.96 -3.05
N HIS A 371 -20.19 -0.50 -2.69
CA HIS A 371 -20.43 0.89 -2.32
C HIS A 371 -19.57 1.32 -1.11
N ARG A 372 -19.65 0.57 -0.01
CA ARG A 372 -19.00 0.93 1.26
C ARG A 372 -17.48 0.91 1.21
N HIS A 373 -16.89 -0.01 0.45
CA HIS A 373 -15.44 -0.15 0.35
C HIS A 373 -14.84 0.69 -0.78
N ARG A 374 -15.65 1.24 -1.69
CA ARG A 374 -15.17 2.09 -2.81
C ARG A 374 -14.18 3.18 -2.38
N PRO A 375 -14.43 3.99 -1.32
CA PRO A 375 -13.45 4.99 -0.88
C PRO A 375 -12.12 4.39 -0.41
N SER A 376 -12.17 3.23 0.25
CA SER A 376 -10.98 2.52 0.72
C SER A 376 -10.18 1.92 -0.45
N ILE A 377 -10.85 1.34 -1.44
CA ILE A 377 -10.24 0.80 -2.67
C ILE A 377 -9.55 1.92 -3.45
N LEU A 378 -10.20 3.06 -3.65
CA LEU A 378 -9.60 4.23 -4.31
C LEU A 378 -8.39 4.77 -3.53
N GLY A 379 -8.45 4.76 -2.20
CA GLY A 379 -7.31 5.10 -1.33
C GLY A 379 -6.12 4.18 -1.52
N LEU A 380 -6.34 2.85 -1.60
CA LEU A 380 -5.28 1.89 -1.89
C LEU A 380 -4.73 2.01 -3.31
N LYS A 381 -5.59 2.22 -4.30
CA LYS A 381 -5.18 2.51 -5.68
C LYS A 381 -4.22 3.70 -5.73
N LYS A 382 -4.58 4.80 -5.06
CA LYS A 382 -3.75 6.01 -5.01
C LYS A 382 -2.38 5.72 -4.39
N LEU A 383 -2.34 5.01 -3.26
CA LEU A 383 -1.09 4.65 -2.59
C LEU A 383 -0.18 3.79 -3.45
N ALA A 384 -0.73 2.77 -4.12
CA ALA A 384 0.01 1.90 -5.02
C ALA A 384 0.62 2.65 -6.23
N LEU A 385 -0.06 3.71 -6.70
CA LEU A 385 0.42 4.53 -7.82
C LEU A 385 1.48 5.55 -7.39
N GLU A 386 1.43 6.06 -6.15
CA GLU A 386 2.38 7.05 -5.63
C GLU A 386 3.74 6.46 -5.23
N LYS A 387 3.79 5.17 -4.89
CA LYS A 387 5.01 4.50 -4.42
C LYS A 387 5.40 3.35 -5.35
N LEU A 388 6.20 3.61 -6.39
CA LEU A 388 6.58 2.59 -7.38
C LEU A 388 7.99 1.99 -7.17
N ALA A 389 8.75 2.44 -6.18
CA ALA A 389 10.09 1.93 -5.86
C ALA A 389 10.19 1.61 -4.36
N PHE A 390 10.04 0.33 -4.02
CA PHE A 390 10.13 -0.16 -2.64
C PHE A 390 11.45 -0.85 -2.37
N SER A 391 11.97 -0.67 -1.15
CA SER A 391 12.90 -1.63 -0.57
C SER A 391 12.19 -2.98 -0.31
N LYS A 392 12.95 -4.05 -0.10
CA LYS A 392 12.37 -5.38 0.18
C LYS A 392 11.50 -5.36 1.45
N ASP A 393 11.85 -4.55 2.44
CA ASP A 393 11.16 -4.47 3.74
C ASP A 393 9.86 -3.66 3.65
N GLU A 394 9.82 -2.57 2.87
CA GLU A 394 8.58 -1.84 2.61
C GLU A 394 7.55 -2.71 1.87
N CYS A 395 8.01 -3.61 1.00
CA CYS A 395 7.16 -4.54 0.26
C CYS A 395 6.43 -5.52 1.20
N LEU A 396 7.05 -5.95 2.30
CA LEU A 396 6.45 -6.86 3.28
C LEU A 396 5.37 -6.17 4.11
N TYR A 397 5.62 -4.95 4.58
CA TYR A 397 4.61 -4.16 5.30
C TYR A 397 3.41 -3.82 4.42
N GLU A 398 3.65 -3.49 3.15
CA GLU A 398 2.56 -3.29 2.20
C GLU A 398 1.78 -4.56 1.90
N ARG A 399 2.43 -5.73 1.84
CA ARG A 399 1.74 -7.01 1.73
C ARG A 399 0.74 -7.21 2.89
N GLY A 400 1.14 -6.92 4.13
CA GLY A 400 0.26 -6.94 5.30
C GLY A 400 -0.94 -6.03 5.15
N ARG A 401 -0.69 -4.75 4.89
CA ARG A 401 -1.72 -3.72 4.77
C ARG A 401 -2.74 -4.01 3.66
N PHE A 402 -2.26 -4.32 2.45
CA PHE A 402 -3.12 -4.60 1.30
C PHE A 402 -3.87 -5.92 1.48
N GLY A 403 -3.19 -6.95 1.99
CA GLY A 403 -3.82 -8.24 2.31
C GLY A 403 -4.93 -8.10 3.36
N MET A 404 -4.71 -7.33 4.42
CA MET A 404 -5.73 -7.08 5.45
C MET A 404 -6.94 -6.32 4.90
N ALA A 405 -6.71 -5.34 4.04
CA ALA A 405 -7.80 -4.61 3.40
C ALA A 405 -8.64 -5.53 2.51
N ILE A 406 -8.01 -6.35 1.66
CA ILE A 406 -8.68 -7.34 0.81
C ILE A 406 -9.49 -8.34 1.64
N ARG A 407 -8.92 -8.84 2.75
CA ARG A 407 -9.62 -9.73 3.68
C ARG A 407 -10.84 -9.07 4.31
N ASN A 408 -10.73 -7.79 4.70
CA ASN A 408 -11.86 -7.04 5.22
C ASN A 408 -12.96 -6.88 4.15
N TYR A 409 -12.60 -6.62 2.90
CA TYR A 409 -13.55 -6.54 1.78
C TYR A 409 -14.30 -7.85 1.56
N GLU A 410 -13.59 -8.99 1.58
CA GLU A 410 -14.20 -10.31 1.44
C GLU A 410 -15.14 -10.62 2.62
N SER A 411 -14.71 -10.32 3.86
CA SER A 411 -15.48 -10.68 5.07
C SER A 411 -16.84 -9.97 5.20
N ARG A 412 -17.02 -8.80 4.59
CA ARG A 412 -18.20 -7.93 4.76
C ARG A 412 -19.16 -7.91 3.57
N GLY A 413 -18.93 -8.74 2.55
CA GLY A 413 -19.83 -8.88 1.40
C GLY A 413 -19.50 -9.98 0.40
N GLY A 414 -18.37 -10.68 0.56
CA GLY A 414 -17.86 -11.63 -0.42
C GLY A 414 -17.44 -10.99 -1.73
N HIS A 415 -16.76 -11.76 -2.58
CA HIS A 415 -16.37 -11.35 -3.94
C HIS A 415 -15.63 -10.00 -4.00
N TRP A 416 -14.58 -9.81 -3.21
CA TRP A 416 -13.81 -8.56 -3.16
C TRP A 416 -13.33 -8.10 -4.55
N LYS A 417 -13.05 -9.04 -5.46
CA LYS A 417 -12.68 -8.79 -6.86
C LYS A 417 -13.78 -8.00 -7.61
N LEU A 418 -15.05 -8.34 -7.40
CA LEU A 418 -16.18 -7.61 -7.98
C LEU A 418 -16.38 -6.22 -7.36
N GLN A 419 -16.01 -6.04 -6.09
CA GLN A 419 -16.04 -4.72 -5.45
C GLN A 419 -15.00 -3.79 -6.10
N VAL A 420 -13.81 -4.30 -6.43
CA VAL A 420 -12.80 -3.57 -7.21
C VAL A 420 -13.29 -3.29 -8.63
N LEU A 421 -13.91 -4.27 -9.30
CA LEU A 421 -14.50 -4.06 -10.63
C LEU A 421 -15.56 -2.96 -10.61
N SER A 422 -16.44 -2.95 -9.62
CA SER A 422 -17.42 -1.87 -9.44
C SER A 422 -16.75 -0.51 -9.31
N ALA A 423 -15.65 -0.42 -8.55
CA ALA A 423 -14.90 0.83 -8.42
C ALA A 423 -14.27 1.28 -9.75
N ILE A 424 -13.79 0.34 -10.59
CA ILE A 424 -13.30 0.63 -11.96
C ILE A 424 -14.42 1.23 -12.82
N LEU A 425 -15.58 0.58 -12.86
CA LEU A 425 -16.71 0.98 -13.70
C LEU A 425 -17.22 2.38 -13.32
N VAL A 426 -17.33 2.66 -12.02
CA VAL A 426 -17.77 3.98 -11.54
C VAL A 426 -16.69 5.05 -11.74
N ASP A 427 -15.39 4.73 -11.54
CA ASP A 427 -14.28 5.67 -11.80
C ASP A 427 -14.20 6.07 -13.28
N VAL A 428 -14.41 5.12 -14.21
CA VAL A 428 -14.52 5.42 -15.65
C VAL A 428 -15.73 6.30 -15.93
N MET A 429 -16.90 5.95 -15.40
CA MET A 429 -18.13 6.73 -15.59
C MET A 429 -18.05 8.16 -15.00
N GLU A 430 -17.37 8.38 -13.89
CA GLU A 430 -17.25 9.72 -13.32
C GLU A 430 -16.22 10.58 -14.06
N ARG A 431 -15.11 9.99 -14.54
CA ARG A 431 -14.01 10.74 -15.14
C ARG A 431 -14.17 11.01 -16.64
N THR A 432 -14.97 10.22 -17.36
CA THR A 432 -15.23 10.50 -18.79
C THR A 432 -16.43 11.41 -19.03
N GLY A 433 -17.31 11.61 -18.05
CA GLY A 433 -18.61 12.30 -18.22
C GLY A 433 -18.58 13.83 -18.24
N GLY A 434 -17.41 14.45 -18.06
CA GLY A 434 -17.28 15.92 -17.95
C GLY A 434 -17.12 16.68 -19.27
N HIS A 435 -16.91 16.00 -20.40
CA HIS A 435 -16.75 16.64 -21.70
C HIS A 435 -18.10 16.76 -22.40
N ALA A 436 -18.78 17.89 -22.21
CA ALA A 436 -19.91 18.27 -23.05
C ALA A 436 -19.49 18.11 -24.53
N ALA A 437 -20.32 17.42 -25.31
CA ALA A 437 -20.15 17.14 -26.73
C ALA A 437 -19.73 18.40 -27.50
N GLY A 438 -18.43 18.62 -27.60
CA GLY A 438 -17.82 19.56 -28.51
C GLY A 438 -17.95 18.96 -29.89
N SER A 439 -18.58 19.71 -30.79
CA SER A 439 -18.69 19.41 -32.19
C SER A 439 -17.29 19.33 -32.82
N ASP A 440 -16.66 18.16 -32.79
CA ASP A 440 -15.61 17.72 -33.72
C ASP A 440 -15.33 16.23 -33.42
N GLY A 441 -15.56 15.35 -34.40
CA GLY A 441 -15.35 13.91 -34.22
C GLY A 441 -13.87 13.54 -34.03
N HIS A 442 -13.62 12.58 -33.13
CA HIS A 442 -12.34 11.93 -32.73
C HIS A 442 -11.54 12.66 -31.62
N PRO A 443 -10.65 12.03 -30.80
CA PRO A 443 -10.53 10.68 -30.20
C PRO A 443 -10.35 10.76 -28.65
N SER A 444 -10.93 11.76 -27.97
CA SER A 444 -10.59 12.10 -26.57
C SER A 444 -11.11 11.11 -25.52
N GLU A 445 -12.35 10.65 -25.64
CA GLU A 445 -12.98 9.77 -24.64
C GLU A 445 -12.30 8.40 -24.52
N ASP A 446 -11.88 7.82 -25.65
CA ASP A 446 -11.21 6.53 -25.68
C ASP A 446 -9.80 6.63 -25.07
N MET A 447 -9.07 7.71 -25.35
CA MET A 447 -7.76 7.95 -24.71
C MET A 447 -7.88 8.18 -23.19
N ASP A 448 -8.91 8.90 -22.73
CA ASP A 448 -9.16 9.10 -21.30
C ASP A 448 -9.50 7.78 -20.60
N ARG A 449 -10.34 6.93 -21.22
CA ARG A 449 -10.66 5.60 -20.70
C ARG A 449 -9.43 4.70 -20.63
N GLU A 450 -8.64 4.62 -21.69
CA GLU A 450 -7.41 3.81 -21.73
C GLU A 450 -6.45 4.22 -20.61
N LYS A 451 -6.28 5.53 -20.39
CA LYS A 451 -5.45 6.05 -19.29
C LYS A 451 -5.96 5.59 -17.92
N ILE A 452 -7.27 5.68 -17.68
CA ILE A 452 -7.89 5.22 -16.42
C ILE A 452 -7.68 3.72 -16.23
N LEU A 453 -7.92 2.92 -17.28
CA LEU A 453 -7.72 1.47 -17.23
C LEU A 453 -6.25 1.09 -17.01
N LEU A 454 -5.30 1.85 -17.55
CA LEU A 454 -3.88 1.65 -17.31
C LEU A 454 -3.50 1.89 -15.83
N GLU A 455 -4.06 2.92 -15.19
CA GLU A 455 -3.89 3.15 -13.75
C GLU A 455 -4.41 1.97 -12.92
N TRP A 456 -5.59 1.45 -13.27
CA TRP A 456 -6.18 0.29 -12.59
C TRP A 456 -5.40 -1.00 -12.85
N LYS A 457 -4.88 -1.19 -14.07
CA LYS A 457 -4.02 -2.32 -14.39
C LYS A 457 -2.75 -2.30 -13.54
N ARG A 458 -2.09 -1.15 -13.40
CA ARG A 458 -0.92 -1.00 -12.51
C ARG A 458 -1.24 -1.32 -11.05
N PHE A 459 -2.41 -0.93 -10.57
CA PHE A 459 -2.86 -1.29 -9.22
C PHE A 459 -3.01 -2.81 -9.07
N LEU A 460 -3.67 -3.48 -10.02
CA LEU A 460 -3.81 -4.95 -9.99
C LEU A 460 -2.46 -5.66 -10.13
N ASP A 461 -1.56 -5.17 -10.99
CA ASP A 461 -0.19 -5.68 -11.12
C ASP A 461 0.58 -5.57 -9.80
N HIS A 462 0.37 -4.48 -9.06
CA HIS A 462 0.94 -4.31 -7.73
C HIS A 462 0.37 -5.31 -6.71
N LEU A 463 -0.94 -5.58 -6.72
CA LEU A 463 -1.54 -6.63 -5.89
C LEU A 463 -0.99 -8.03 -6.22
N GLN A 464 -0.77 -8.33 -7.50
CA GLN A 464 -0.14 -9.57 -7.93
C GLN A 464 1.32 -9.65 -7.48
N LYS A 465 2.07 -8.54 -7.59
CA LYS A 465 3.47 -8.46 -7.14
C LYS A 465 3.60 -8.67 -5.62
N LEU A 466 2.66 -8.16 -4.84
CA LEU A 466 2.58 -8.40 -3.40
C LEU A 466 2.08 -9.80 -3.06
N ASP A 467 1.53 -10.55 -4.03
CA ASP A 467 0.92 -11.88 -3.85
C ASP A 467 -0.16 -11.88 -2.73
N VAL A 468 -1.09 -10.92 -2.86
CA VAL A 468 -2.23 -10.74 -1.94
C VAL A 468 -3.58 -10.99 -2.62
N MET A 469 -3.60 -11.41 -3.88
CA MET A 469 -4.84 -11.67 -4.63
C MET A 469 -5.70 -12.75 -3.96
N GLU A 470 -5.07 -13.72 -3.32
CA GLU A 470 -5.74 -14.81 -2.59
C GLU A 470 -5.61 -14.64 -1.07
N ALA A 471 -5.35 -13.42 -0.58
CA ALA A 471 -5.25 -13.11 0.84
C ALA A 471 -6.45 -13.58 1.69
N PRO A 472 -7.72 -13.58 1.21
CA PRO A 472 -8.85 -14.12 1.95
C PRO A 472 -8.80 -15.63 2.19
N GLU A 473 -8.13 -16.38 1.32
CA GLU A 473 -8.01 -17.84 1.42
C GLU A 473 -6.96 -18.27 2.46
N ILE A 474 -6.03 -17.37 2.81
CA ILE A 474 -5.01 -17.61 3.82
C ILE A 474 -5.67 -17.79 5.19
N LYS A 475 -5.49 -18.98 5.78
CA LYS A 475 -5.99 -19.31 7.12
C LYS A 475 -5.05 -18.73 8.18
N ARG A 476 -5.62 -18.23 9.28
CA ARG A 476 -4.83 -17.78 10.44
C ARG A 476 -4.01 -18.94 10.99
N ILE A 477 -2.73 -18.69 11.29
CA ILE A 477 -1.82 -19.65 11.94
C ILE A 477 -2.23 -19.98 13.38
N ILE A 478 -2.96 -19.08 14.04
CA ILE A 478 -3.44 -19.25 15.41
C ILE A 478 -4.92 -18.90 15.55
N ASP A 479 -5.64 -19.66 16.39
CA ASP A 479 -7.01 -19.36 16.76
C ASP A 479 -7.10 -18.53 18.06
N GLY A 480 -8.29 -17.98 18.35
CA GLY A 480 -8.47 -17.13 19.53
C GLY A 480 -8.25 -17.84 20.87
N ARG A 481 -8.43 -19.17 20.95
CA ARG A 481 -8.18 -19.93 22.18
C ARG A 481 -6.70 -20.14 22.40
N GLN A 482 -5.98 -20.49 21.34
CA GLN A 482 -4.53 -20.65 21.35
C GLN A 482 -3.84 -19.32 21.67
N LEU A 483 -4.30 -18.21 21.08
CA LEU A 483 -3.78 -16.87 21.37
C LEU A 483 -4.04 -16.47 22.83
N ALA A 484 -5.24 -16.71 23.35
CA ALA A 484 -5.58 -16.46 24.75
C ALA A 484 -4.71 -17.30 25.72
N GLN A 485 -4.43 -18.56 25.37
CA GLN A 485 -3.57 -19.44 26.14
C GLN A 485 -2.10 -18.98 26.12
N ALA A 486 -1.60 -18.53 24.96
CA ALA A 486 -0.24 -18.05 24.79
C ALA A 486 0.00 -16.72 25.54
N LEU A 487 -0.98 -15.82 25.53
CA LEU A 487 -0.92 -14.54 26.25
C LEU A 487 -1.28 -14.66 27.74
N GLY A 488 -1.81 -15.80 28.18
CA GLY A 488 -2.24 -16.00 29.57
C GLY A 488 -3.48 -15.18 29.98
N VAL A 489 -4.28 -14.70 29.02
CA VAL A 489 -5.43 -13.81 29.22
C VAL A 489 -6.74 -14.54 28.89
N LYS A 490 -7.82 -14.26 29.62
CA LYS A 490 -9.14 -14.85 29.30
C LYS A 490 -9.71 -14.28 27.99
N PRO A 491 -10.34 -15.10 27.13
CA PRO A 491 -10.97 -14.63 25.90
C PRO A 491 -11.98 -13.50 26.15
N GLY A 492 -11.96 -12.48 25.30
CA GLY A 492 -12.81 -11.29 25.45
C GLY A 492 -12.86 -10.41 24.20
N LYS A 493 -13.38 -9.19 24.35
CA LYS A 493 -13.54 -8.23 23.23
C LYS A 493 -12.21 -7.82 22.55
N TRP A 494 -11.08 -7.99 23.22
CA TRP A 494 -9.73 -7.73 22.72
C TRP A 494 -9.27 -8.74 21.65
N MET A 495 -9.93 -9.89 21.55
CA MET A 495 -9.48 -11.01 20.72
C MET A 495 -9.62 -10.74 19.21
N ALA A 496 -10.63 -9.98 18.81
CA ALA A 496 -10.83 -9.62 17.41
C ALA A 496 -9.67 -8.74 16.86
N PRO A 497 -9.33 -7.60 17.47
CA PRO A 497 -8.19 -6.80 17.01
C PRO A 497 -6.86 -7.55 17.12
N ALA A 498 -6.67 -8.39 18.14
CA ALA A 498 -5.44 -9.17 18.28
C ALA A 498 -5.27 -10.24 17.19
N LEU A 499 -6.36 -10.91 16.81
CA LEU A 499 -6.36 -11.86 15.68
C LEU A 499 -6.19 -11.17 14.32
N ASP A 500 -6.52 -9.88 14.22
CA ASP A 500 -6.29 -9.09 13.01
C ASP A 500 -4.83 -8.65 12.90
N ALA A 501 -4.21 -8.24 14.02
CA ALA A 501 -2.78 -7.93 14.06
C ALA A 501 -1.90 -9.17 13.79
N VAL A 502 -2.24 -10.32 14.37
CA VAL A 502 -1.56 -11.59 14.05
C VAL A 502 -1.71 -11.95 12.57
N MET A 503 -2.88 -11.69 11.98
CA MET A 503 -3.09 -11.93 10.55
C MET A 503 -2.30 -10.96 9.67
N GLU A 504 -2.20 -9.69 10.06
CA GLU A 504 -1.37 -8.69 9.38
C GLU A 504 0.10 -9.11 9.41
N TRP A 505 0.60 -9.53 10.57
CA TRP A 505 1.93 -10.09 10.72
C TRP A 505 2.16 -11.30 9.82
N GLN A 506 1.21 -12.24 9.79
CA GLN A 506 1.29 -13.43 8.96
C GLN A 506 1.36 -13.08 7.46
N LEU A 507 0.63 -12.05 7.03
CA LEU A 507 0.68 -11.55 5.66
C LEU A 507 2.04 -10.90 5.35
N CYS A 508 2.64 -10.19 6.30
CA CYS A 508 3.99 -9.61 6.17
C CYS A 508 5.11 -10.64 6.12
N ASN A 509 4.89 -11.87 6.63
CA ASN A 509 5.93 -12.90 6.73
C ASN A 509 5.53 -14.18 5.97
N PRO A 510 5.48 -14.13 4.62
CA PRO A 510 5.12 -15.30 3.81
C PRO A 510 6.21 -16.38 3.92
N GLY A 511 5.87 -17.49 4.61
CA GLY A 511 6.77 -18.63 4.84
C GLY A 511 7.02 -18.95 6.31
N GLU A 512 6.55 -18.11 7.23
CA GLU A 512 6.57 -18.39 8.66
C GLU A 512 5.28 -19.11 9.10
N ASP A 513 5.44 -20.35 9.56
CA ASP A 513 4.33 -21.21 10.00
C ASP A 513 4.19 -21.24 11.53
N ASP A 514 5.17 -20.68 12.26
CA ASP A 514 5.19 -20.64 13.72
C ASP A 514 4.51 -19.38 14.25
N PRO A 515 3.45 -19.50 15.08
CA PRO A 515 2.78 -18.35 15.68
C PRO A 515 3.62 -17.59 16.72
N ALA A 516 4.77 -18.12 17.15
CA ALA A 516 5.63 -17.49 18.17
C ALA A 516 5.99 -16.03 17.85
N GLY A 517 6.34 -15.73 16.59
CA GLY A 517 6.68 -14.37 16.16
C GLY A 517 5.51 -13.38 16.23
N ALA A 518 4.32 -13.83 15.82
CA ALA A 518 3.11 -13.01 15.89
C ALA A 518 2.63 -12.75 17.33
N ILE A 519 2.78 -13.74 18.21
CA ILE A 519 2.42 -13.64 19.63
C ILE A 519 3.34 -12.64 20.36
N GLU A 520 4.65 -12.66 20.05
CA GLU A 520 5.62 -11.73 20.64
C GLU A 520 5.34 -10.27 20.23
N GLU A 521 5.01 -10.04 18.96
CA GLU A 521 4.69 -8.70 18.44
C GLU A 521 3.34 -8.15 18.96
N GLU A 522 2.31 -9.01 19.05
CA GLU A 522 1.01 -8.61 19.62
C GLU A 522 1.09 -8.32 21.13
N SER A 523 2.03 -8.95 21.84
CA SER A 523 2.21 -8.75 23.29
C SER A 523 2.80 -7.38 23.69
N THR A 524 3.24 -6.54 22.75
CA THR A 524 4.04 -5.34 23.06
C THR A 524 3.40 -3.97 22.73
N ARG A 525 2.46 -3.85 21.78
CA ARG A 525 1.91 -2.53 21.33
C ARG A 525 0.50 -2.15 21.87
N PRO A 526 -0.51 -3.04 21.89
CA PRO A 526 -1.86 -2.70 22.36
C PRO A 526 -1.93 -2.54 23.89
N ASP A 527 -1.12 -3.30 24.61
CA ASP A 527 -1.08 -3.31 26.08
C ASP A 527 -0.55 -2.00 26.66
N LEU A 528 0.39 -1.32 25.98
CA LEU A 528 0.91 -0.02 26.40
C LEU A 528 -0.15 1.09 26.28
N LEU A 529 -0.95 1.08 25.21
CA LEU A 529 -2.05 2.03 25.02
C LEU A 529 -3.21 1.76 25.99
N ALA A 530 -3.56 0.50 26.21
CA ALA A 530 -4.56 0.10 27.21
C ALA A 530 -4.11 0.48 28.63
N LEU A 531 -2.84 0.23 28.95
CA LEU A 531 -2.25 0.60 30.22
C LEU A 531 -2.22 2.11 30.42
N LEU A 532 -1.79 2.88 29.41
CA LEU A 532 -1.78 4.33 29.44
C LEU A 532 -3.19 4.89 29.67
N ALA A 533 -4.20 4.36 28.98
CA ALA A 533 -5.60 4.75 29.18
C ALA A 533 -6.09 4.42 30.60
N CYS A 534 -5.67 3.30 31.19
CA CYS A 534 -5.99 2.97 32.58
C CYS A 534 -5.33 3.94 33.56
N LEU A 535 -4.05 4.26 33.35
CA LEU A 535 -3.27 5.14 34.21
C LEU A 535 -3.73 6.61 34.15
N GLN A 536 -4.23 7.08 33.01
CA GLN A 536 -4.76 8.45 32.87
C GLN A 536 -6.04 8.73 33.69
N HIS A 537 -6.72 7.69 34.19
CA HIS A 537 -7.95 7.82 34.99
C HIS A 537 -7.67 7.65 36.49
N GLY A 538 -6.76 8.45 37.04
CA GLY A 538 -6.27 8.37 38.42
C GLY A 538 -7.33 8.29 39.53
N GLY A 539 -8.53 8.85 39.33
CA GLY A 539 -9.64 8.75 40.29
C GLY A 539 -10.23 7.34 40.46
N ARG A 540 -9.85 6.38 39.60
CA ARG A 540 -10.27 4.97 39.66
C ARG A 540 -9.18 4.03 40.19
N ILE A 541 -7.98 4.54 40.44
CA ILE A 541 -6.83 3.77 40.92
C ILE A 541 -6.81 3.85 42.45
N ARG A 542 -6.96 2.70 43.13
CA ARG A 542 -6.81 2.60 44.58
C ARG A 542 -5.36 2.24 44.87
N ALA A 543 -4.60 3.13 45.51
CA ALA A 543 -3.22 2.87 45.87
C ALA A 543 -3.15 2.21 47.27
N GLU A 544 -2.69 0.96 47.32
CA GLU A 544 -2.38 0.22 48.54
C GLU A 544 -0.86 0.10 48.75
N PRO A 545 -0.35 -0.06 49.98
CA PRO A 545 1.08 -0.17 50.26
C PRO A 545 1.79 -1.34 49.54
N THR A 546 1.06 -2.38 49.13
CA THR A 546 1.57 -3.53 48.37
C THR A 546 1.79 -3.23 46.88
N ASP A 547 1.28 -2.11 46.38
CA ASP A 547 1.28 -1.79 44.95
C ASP A 547 2.65 -1.36 44.43
N SER A 548 3.56 -0.93 45.30
CA SER A 548 4.93 -0.56 44.91
C SER A 548 5.69 -1.73 44.26
N HIS A 549 5.44 -2.98 44.70
CA HIS A 549 6.04 -4.16 44.09
C HIS A 549 5.48 -4.44 42.68
N PHE A 550 4.17 -4.30 42.50
CA PHE A 550 3.50 -4.52 41.22
C PHE A 550 3.82 -3.41 40.21
N ALA A 551 3.90 -2.16 40.68
CA ALA A 551 4.35 -1.04 39.88
C ALA A 551 5.80 -1.22 39.41
N GLY A 552 6.69 -1.74 40.25
CA GLY A 552 8.05 -2.11 39.84
C GLY A 552 8.06 -3.17 38.73
N LYS A 553 7.24 -4.23 38.85
CA LYS A 553 7.10 -5.25 37.79
C LYS A 553 6.55 -4.68 36.49
N LEU A 554 5.56 -3.80 36.59
CA LEU A 554 4.94 -3.14 35.44
C LEU A 554 5.92 -2.18 34.75
N ALA A 555 6.68 -1.40 35.52
CA ALA A 555 7.77 -0.57 35.02
C ALA A 555 8.81 -1.40 34.27
N GLY A 556 9.19 -2.57 34.81
CA GLY A 556 10.08 -3.51 34.13
C GLY A 556 9.50 -4.09 32.84
N ALA A 557 8.20 -4.36 32.79
CA ALA A 557 7.53 -4.83 31.58
C ALA A 557 7.49 -3.74 30.49
N ILE A 558 7.12 -2.50 30.86
CA ILE A 558 7.16 -1.34 29.96
C ILE A 558 8.58 -1.14 29.42
N ALA A 559 9.59 -1.16 30.30
CA ALA A 559 10.98 -0.96 29.91
C ALA A 559 11.49 -2.05 28.95
N ARG A 560 11.05 -3.31 29.10
CA ARG A 560 11.37 -4.38 28.14
C ARG A 560 10.67 -4.17 26.80
N ALA A 561 9.40 -3.76 26.81
CA ALA A 561 8.63 -3.54 25.59
C ALA A 561 9.23 -2.42 24.71
N ILE A 562 9.74 -1.35 25.33
CA ILE A 562 10.34 -0.23 24.58
C ILE A 562 11.83 -0.41 24.28
N ALA A 563 12.51 -1.37 24.90
CA ALA A 563 13.96 -1.47 24.80
C ALA A 563 14.40 -1.93 23.40
N PRO A 564 15.40 -1.28 22.78
CA PRO A 564 15.94 -1.69 21.49
C PRO A 564 16.90 -2.89 21.66
N ILE A 565 16.35 -4.06 21.98
CA ILE A 565 17.06 -5.32 22.21
C ILE A 565 16.51 -6.37 21.22
N ALA A 566 17.38 -7.19 20.63
CA ALA A 566 16.99 -8.35 19.83
C ALA A 566 16.36 -9.42 20.74
N SER A 567 15.21 -9.99 20.37
CA SER A 567 14.59 -11.05 21.17
C SER A 567 15.48 -12.30 21.22
N SER A 568 15.77 -12.77 22.43
CA SER A 568 16.62 -13.93 22.69
C SER A 568 15.88 -15.22 22.36
N GLY A 569 15.84 -15.53 21.06
CA GLY A 569 15.27 -16.76 20.49
C GLY A 569 15.65 -16.96 19.01
N ARG A 570 16.14 -15.92 18.35
CA ARG A 570 16.57 -15.95 16.95
C ARG A 570 18.05 -16.31 16.79
N SER A 571 18.44 -17.54 17.09
CA SER A 571 19.65 -18.10 16.46
C SER A 571 19.65 -19.62 16.52
N GLU A 572 19.16 -20.27 15.47
CA GLU A 572 19.79 -21.45 14.86
C GLU A 572 18.99 -21.86 13.62
N GLY A 573 19.38 -21.32 12.45
CA GLY A 573 18.92 -21.81 11.15
C GLY A 573 18.21 -20.78 10.29
N GLY A 574 18.95 -19.86 9.67
CA GLY A 574 18.41 -18.97 8.66
C GLY A 574 19.49 -18.03 8.13
N THR A 575 19.63 -17.98 6.81
CA THR A 575 20.62 -17.18 6.08
C THR A 575 20.68 -15.72 6.55
N LEU A 576 21.91 -15.22 6.74
CA LEU A 576 22.29 -13.84 7.09
C LEU A 576 21.25 -12.78 6.72
N ASP A 577 20.47 -12.42 7.74
CA ASP A 577 19.57 -11.28 7.81
C ASP A 577 20.38 -10.00 7.55
N GLN A 578 20.06 -9.23 6.49
CA GLN A 578 20.96 -8.15 6.04
C GLN A 578 20.85 -6.84 6.84
N ASP A 579 19.83 -6.63 7.69
CA ASP A 579 19.82 -5.51 8.64
C ASP A 579 18.91 -5.73 9.88
N PRO A 580 19.37 -6.47 10.91
CA PRO A 580 18.67 -6.58 12.20
C PRO A 580 18.61 -5.24 12.96
N TYR A 581 19.49 -4.28 12.67
CA TYR A 581 19.58 -3.01 13.38
C TYR A 581 18.38 -2.11 13.06
N GLY A 582 17.98 -2.00 11.79
CA GLY A 582 16.86 -1.18 11.34
C GLY A 582 15.54 -1.55 12.01
N ARG A 583 15.18 -2.84 12.02
CA ARG A 583 13.92 -3.35 12.60
C ARG A 583 13.81 -3.12 14.11
N ILE A 584 14.90 -3.36 14.85
CA ILE A 584 14.92 -3.12 16.32
C ILE A 584 14.69 -1.63 16.60
N CYS A 585 15.33 -0.75 15.81
CA CYS A 585 15.17 0.69 15.98
C CYS A 585 13.75 1.16 15.67
N GLU A 586 13.14 0.64 14.61
CA GLU A 586 11.79 1.02 14.18
C GLU A 586 10.74 0.57 15.21
N HIS A 587 10.76 -0.69 15.62
CA HIS A 587 9.85 -1.20 16.65
C HIS A 587 9.96 -0.37 17.93
N SER A 588 11.17 -0.18 18.44
CA SER A 588 11.41 0.62 19.64
C SER A 588 10.90 2.06 19.49
N ARG A 589 11.09 2.68 18.32
CA ARG A 589 10.58 4.04 18.03
C ARG A 589 9.06 4.10 18.09
N GLU A 590 8.36 3.11 17.56
CA GLU A 590 6.89 3.11 17.50
C GLU A 590 6.26 3.01 18.89
N VAL A 591 6.85 2.25 19.81
CA VAL A 591 6.28 2.02 21.15
C VAL A 591 6.87 2.93 22.24
N ALA A 592 8.03 3.56 22.00
CA ALA A 592 8.76 4.31 23.01
C ALA A 592 7.98 5.46 23.63
N TYR A 593 7.24 6.24 22.82
CA TYR A 593 6.51 7.40 23.33
C TYR A 593 5.41 7.00 24.32
N ASP A 594 4.59 6.01 23.93
CA ASP A 594 3.49 5.53 24.76
C ASP A 594 4.00 4.81 26.00
N GLY A 595 5.04 3.99 25.86
CA GLY A 595 5.67 3.33 26.99
C GLY A 595 6.29 4.30 27.99
N LEU A 596 7.05 5.31 27.54
CA LEU A 596 7.63 6.31 28.44
C LEU A 596 6.55 7.17 29.12
N ARG A 597 5.44 7.49 28.44
CA ARG A 597 4.29 8.15 29.07
C ARG A 597 3.61 7.26 30.10
N ALA A 598 3.41 5.98 29.79
CA ALA A 598 2.84 5.03 30.75
C ALA A 598 3.72 4.92 31.99
N LEU A 599 5.05 4.87 31.82
CA LEU A 599 6.01 4.85 32.92
C LEU A 599 5.95 6.13 33.76
N GLN A 600 5.84 7.31 33.12
CA GLN A 600 5.69 8.59 33.83
C GLN A 600 4.40 8.63 34.65
N GLN A 601 3.28 8.22 34.08
CA GLN A 601 1.99 8.19 34.78
C GLN A 601 1.99 7.18 35.93
N LEU A 602 2.59 6.01 35.71
CA LEU A 602 2.76 5.00 36.75
C LEU A 602 3.51 5.56 37.97
N GLN A 603 4.58 6.33 37.73
CA GLN A 603 5.35 6.98 38.79
C GLN A 603 4.56 8.05 39.55
N GLN A 604 3.62 8.75 38.89
CA GLN A 604 2.75 9.74 39.55
C GLN A 604 1.72 9.11 40.49
N HIS A 605 1.34 7.86 40.25
CA HIS A 605 0.36 7.12 41.05
C HIS A 605 0.97 6.27 42.17
N THR A 606 2.27 5.97 42.07
CA THR A 606 3.04 5.39 43.16
C THR A 606 3.62 6.46 44.08
N SER A 607 3.93 6.11 45.33
CA SER A 607 4.72 7.00 46.17
C SER A 607 6.02 7.35 45.44
N SER A 608 6.39 8.63 45.40
CA SER A 608 7.55 9.21 44.69
C SER A 608 8.93 8.68 45.10
N LYS A 609 8.97 7.61 45.90
CA LYS A 609 10.16 6.93 46.41
C LYS A 609 10.21 5.44 46.05
N THR A 610 9.37 4.97 45.12
CA THR A 610 9.45 3.56 44.68
C THR A 610 10.64 3.42 43.74
N PRO A 611 11.73 2.74 44.15
CA PRO A 611 12.93 2.65 43.34
C PRO A 611 12.64 1.87 42.05
N LEU A 612 13.05 2.43 40.92
CA LEU A 612 13.03 1.74 39.64
C LEU A 612 14.14 0.68 39.61
N ASP A 613 13.84 -0.45 38.97
CA ASP A 613 14.81 -1.52 38.74
C ASP A 613 15.94 -1.06 37.79
N ASP A 614 17.12 -1.67 37.94
CA ASP A 614 18.32 -1.35 37.16
C ASP A 614 18.07 -1.41 35.64
N GLN A 615 17.29 -2.40 35.16
CA GLN A 615 16.99 -2.51 33.73
C GLN A 615 16.11 -1.37 33.21
N VAL A 616 15.22 -0.83 34.05
CA VAL A 616 14.40 0.34 33.72
C VAL A 616 15.29 1.58 33.61
N LEU A 617 16.20 1.76 34.57
CA LEU A 617 17.14 2.88 34.59
C LEU A 617 18.10 2.84 33.37
N ILE A 618 18.60 1.65 33.00
CA ILE A 618 19.42 1.44 31.81
C ILE A 618 18.64 1.80 30.53
N THR A 619 17.39 1.33 30.40
CA THR A 619 16.56 1.68 29.24
C THR A 619 16.29 3.19 29.18
N LEU A 620 15.96 3.83 30.31
CA LEU A 620 15.77 5.28 30.36
C LEU A 620 17.05 6.04 29.97
N ALA A 621 18.21 5.59 30.44
CA ALA A 621 19.50 6.20 30.09
C ALA A 621 19.73 6.14 28.57
N ALA A 622 19.41 5.01 27.93
CA ALA A 622 19.49 4.85 26.48
C ALA A 622 18.62 5.84 25.69
N PHE A 623 17.43 6.18 26.20
CA PHE A 623 16.52 7.14 25.56
C PHE A 623 16.86 8.60 25.88
N SER A 624 17.56 8.88 26.97
CA SER A 624 17.80 10.26 27.43
C SER A 624 18.89 11.04 26.66
N HIS A 625 19.61 10.40 25.75
CA HIS A 625 20.67 11.03 24.96
C HIS A 625 20.27 11.13 23.47
N GLY A 626 19.70 12.29 23.08
CA GLY A 626 18.96 12.51 21.83
C GLY A 626 19.75 12.44 20.52
N SER A 627 20.22 11.25 20.15
CA SER A 627 21.02 11.04 18.94
C SER A 627 20.84 9.66 18.29
N GLU A 628 19.88 8.88 18.78
CA GLU A 628 19.67 7.50 18.35
C GLU A 628 18.50 7.36 17.38
N SER A 629 18.59 6.39 16.47
CA SER A 629 17.58 6.16 15.43
C SER A 629 16.23 5.67 15.99
N TRP A 630 16.13 5.34 17.26
CA TRP A 630 14.87 4.96 17.91
C TRP A 630 14.33 6.02 18.89
N ALA A 631 15.10 7.09 19.16
CA ALA A 631 14.73 8.12 20.11
C ALA A 631 14.35 9.42 19.38
N ALA A 632 13.11 9.87 19.53
CA ALA A 632 12.64 11.17 19.09
C ALA A 632 12.81 12.22 20.21
N ASP A 633 12.90 13.51 19.88
CA ASP A 633 13.11 14.60 20.85
C ASP A 633 12.15 14.56 22.05
N GLN A 634 10.88 14.21 21.79
CA GLN A 634 9.86 14.07 22.83
C GLN A 634 10.13 12.90 23.78
N THR A 635 10.56 11.75 23.24
CA THR A 635 10.93 10.57 24.05
C THR A 635 12.18 10.85 24.89
N THR A 636 13.15 11.57 24.33
CA THR A 636 14.36 12.00 25.03
C THR A 636 14.04 12.90 26.21
N ALA A 637 13.16 13.89 26.01
CA ALA A 637 12.71 14.78 27.06
C ALA A 637 11.98 14.04 28.21
N LEU A 638 11.10 13.09 27.85
CA LEU A 638 10.38 12.27 28.84
C LEU A 638 11.32 11.38 29.64
N ALA A 639 12.23 10.66 28.97
CA ALA A 639 13.19 9.78 29.63
C ALA A 639 14.12 10.58 30.58
N THR A 640 14.60 11.74 30.14
CA THR A 640 15.42 12.65 30.97
C THR A 640 14.67 13.14 32.19
N LEU A 641 13.39 13.50 32.04
CA LEU A 641 12.54 13.93 33.14
C LEU A 641 12.33 12.81 34.17
N ILE A 642 12.03 11.60 33.72
CA ILE A 642 11.82 10.45 34.61
C ILE A 642 13.11 10.11 35.38
N LEU A 643 14.26 10.07 34.71
CA LEU A 643 15.55 9.84 35.36
C LEU A 643 15.88 10.92 36.40
N GLY A 644 15.67 12.19 36.06
CA GLY A 644 15.94 13.30 36.96
C GLY A 644 15.07 13.30 38.23
N GLN A 645 13.88 12.69 38.18
CA GLN A 645 13.01 12.53 39.35
C GLN A 645 13.46 11.39 40.27
N GLN A 646 14.22 10.42 39.76
CA GLN A 646 14.63 9.21 40.50
C GLN A 646 16.03 9.31 41.11
N LEU A 647 16.90 10.15 40.55
CA LEU A 647 18.33 10.15 40.90
C LEU A 647 18.71 11.38 41.72
N THR A 648 19.21 11.14 42.95
CA THR A 648 20.06 12.13 43.65
C THR A 648 21.51 12.07 43.12
N ASP A 649 22.37 13.01 43.52
CA ASP A 649 23.77 13.01 43.08
C ASP A 649 24.52 11.74 43.54
N SER A 650 24.26 11.25 44.75
CA SER A 650 24.85 10.01 45.26
C SER A 650 24.33 8.77 44.52
N ASP A 651 23.05 8.76 44.12
CA ASP A 651 22.48 7.65 43.35
C ASP A 651 23.03 7.62 41.92
N ARG A 652 23.35 8.81 41.35
CA ARG A 652 23.92 8.94 40.01
C ARG A 652 25.31 8.31 39.93
N GLU A 653 26.17 8.53 40.91
CA GLU A 653 27.50 7.90 40.96
C GLU A 653 27.40 6.37 41.03
N SER A 654 26.54 5.86 41.91
CA SER A 654 26.28 4.42 42.07
C SER A 654 25.72 3.79 40.78
N LEU A 655 24.74 4.43 40.15
CA LEU A 655 24.15 3.98 38.88
C LEU A 655 25.20 3.93 37.75
N VAL A 656 26.05 4.95 37.63
CA VAL A 656 27.10 4.98 36.61
C VAL A 656 28.13 3.87 36.87
N VAL A 657 28.65 3.76 38.09
CA VAL A 657 29.78 2.87 38.39
C VAL A 657 29.34 1.41 38.58
N ASP A 658 28.41 1.16 39.49
CA ASP A 658 28.06 -0.19 39.92
C ASP A 658 27.06 -0.84 38.96
N THR A 659 26.00 -0.14 38.58
CA THR A 659 24.97 -0.69 37.68
C THR A 659 25.40 -0.67 36.22
N ILE A 660 25.80 0.50 35.67
CA ILE A 660 26.09 0.64 34.23
C ILE A 660 27.47 0.09 33.87
N LEU A 661 28.55 0.61 34.46
CA LEU A 661 29.90 0.21 34.04
C LEU A 661 30.23 -1.23 34.46
N LYS A 662 30.04 -1.58 35.74
CA LYS A 662 30.37 -2.92 36.26
C LYS A 662 29.30 -3.96 35.94
N GLY A 663 28.02 -3.64 36.17
CA GLY A 663 26.90 -4.58 36.06
C GLY A 663 26.43 -4.85 34.63
N TYR A 664 26.48 -3.84 33.75
CA TYR A 664 25.89 -3.92 32.42
C TYR A 664 26.92 -3.92 31.27
N LEU A 665 27.76 -2.89 31.16
CA LEU A 665 28.69 -2.74 30.03
C LEU A 665 29.87 -3.72 30.11
N ARG A 666 30.50 -3.89 31.27
CA ARG A 666 31.65 -4.79 31.40
C ARG A 666 31.34 -6.23 30.95
N PRO A 667 30.23 -6.88 31.35
CA PRO A 667 29.86 -8.19 30.83
C PRO A 667 29.64 -8.20 29.31
N LEU A 668 28.94 -7.20 28.76
CA LEU A 668 28.63 -7.12 27.32
C LEU A 668 29.87 -6.96 26.44
N PHE A 669 30.85 -6.16 26.87
CA PHE A 669 32.09 -5.90 26.13
C PHE A 669 33.20 -6.91 26.43
N SER A 670 33.02 -7.79 27.42
CA SER A 670 34.07 -8.72 27.88
C SER A 670 34.62 -9.65 26.79
N LYS A 671 33.80 -9.99 25.78
CA LYS A 671 34.12 -10.90 24.67
C LYS A 671 34.69 -10.20 23.43
N SER A 672 34.56 -8.88 23.32
CA SER A 672 34.86 -8.10 22.10
C SER A 672 36.21 -7.37 22.15
N ARG A 673 37.16 -7.87 22.94
CA ARG A 673 38.40 -7.16 23.30
C ARG A 673 39.29 -6.87 22.08
N PRO A 674 39.83 -5.65 21.94
CA PRO A 674 40.87 -5.37 20.97
C PRO A 674 42.17 -6.14 21.27
N SER A 675 42.87 -6.63 20.25
CA SER A 675 44.16 -7.35 20.38
C SER A 675 45.33 -6.47 20.86
N THR A 676 45.06 -5.18 21.11
CA THR A 676 46.05 -4.13 21.41
C THR A 676 46.11 -3.76 22.89
N ILE A 677 45.26 -4.31 23.77
CA ILE A 677 45.07 -3.83 25.16
C ILE A 677 44.90 -4.99 26.16
N THR A 678 45.46 -4.83 27.37
CA THR A 678 45.32 -5.73 28.53
C THR A 678 44.00 -5.51 29.29
N GLU A 679 43.59 -6.42 30.19
CA GLU A 679 42.37 -6.29 31.02
C GLU A 679 42.28 -5.00 31.86
N SER A 680 43.42 -4.33 32.07
CA SER A 680 43.52 -3.07 32.82
C SER A 680 43.41 -1.80 31.95
N GLY A 681 43.15 -1.92 30.65
CA GLY A 681 43.12 -0.78 29.72
C GLY A 681 44.51 -0.27 29.32
N ARG A 682 45.58 -1.03 29.60
CA ARG A 682 46.97 -0.70 29.25
C ARG A 682 47.39 -1.39 27.96
N LYS A 683 48.30 -0.77 27.20
CA LYS A 683 48.90 -1.31 25.97
C LYS A 683 49.39 -2.77 26.14
N ALA A 684 48.95 -3.68 25.26
CA ALA A 684 49.52 -5.02 25.16
C ALA A 684 50.92 -4.93 24.53
N GLU A 685 51.95 -5.42 25.22
CA GLU A 685 53.35 -5.38 24.72
C GLU A 685 53.60 -6.32 23.53
N TYR A 686 52.74 -7.33 23.36
CA TYR A 686 52.78 -8.29 22.25
C TYR A 686 51.42 -8.30 21.56
N ARG A 687 51.40 -8.06 20.25
CA ARG A 687 50.26 -8.43 19.39
C ARG A 687 50.24 -9.95 19.37
N ASP A 688 49.16 -10.55 19.86
CA ASP A 688 49.01 -11.99 19.89
C ASP A 688 48.73 -12.51 18.47
N HIS A 689 49.81 -12.71 17.70
CA HIS A 689 49.75 -13.14 16.29
C HIS A 689 49.18 -14.56 16.12
N ASP A 690 49.11 -15.34 17.20
CA ASP A 690 48.55 -16.70 17.17
C ASP A 690 47.01 -16.69 17.09
N LEU A 691 46.33 -15.61 17.51
CA LEU A 691 44.87 -15.48 17.39
C LEU A 691 44.40 -15.07 15.97
N GLU A 692 45.26 -14.46 15.16
CA GLU A 692 44.96 -14.05 13.77
C GLU A 692 45.09 -15.21 12.77
N ARG A 693 45.82 -16.29 13.10
CA ARG A 693 46.03 -17.42 12.18
C ARG A 693 44.93 -18.48 12.22
N GLU A 694 44.17 -18.57 13.31
CA GLU A 694 43.06 -19.54 13.44
C GLU A 694 41.68 -18.97 13.11
N ARG A 695 41.52 -17.64 13.02
CA ARG A 695 40.24 -17.01 12.64
C ARG A 695 40.39 -16.33 11.29
N GLY A 696 39.52 -16.69 10.34
CA GLY A 696 39.31 -15.94 9.12
C GLY A 696 38.81 -14.51 9.41
N LEU A 697 38.07 -13.91 8.46
CA LEU A 697 37.41 -12.61 8.64
C LEU A 697 36.86 -12.44 10.08
N PRO A 698 37.03 -11.27 10.73
CA PRO A 698 36.57 -11.05 12.10
C PRO A 698 35.13 -11.54 12.26
N ASP A 699 34.90 -12.42 13.23
CA ASP A 699 33.59 -13.01 13.52
C ASP A 699 32.62 -11.88 13.95
N GLU A 700 31.96 -11.23 12.98
CA GLU A 700 30.95 -10.17 13.14
C GLU A 700 29.59 -10.80 13.49
N THR A 701 29.54 -11.53 14.61
CA THR A 701 28.33 -12.23 15.05
C THR A 701 27.83 -11.73 16.41
N ALA A 702 26.55 -11.94 16.68
CA ALA A 702 25.91 -11.63 17.96
C ALA A 702 26.64 -12.28 19.15
N LYS A 703 27.20 -13.48 18.96
CA LYS A 703 27.96 -14.21 19.99
C LYS A 703 29.27 -13.51 20.40
N SER A 704 29.93 -12.79 19.48
CA SER A 704 31.20 -12.10 19.72
C SER A 704 31.02 -10.63 20.16
N LYS A 705 29.98 -9.96 19.66
CA LYS A 705 29.65 -8.55 19.94
C LYS A 705 28.17 -8.36 20.30
N PRO A 706 27.70 -8.86 21.47
CA PRO A 706 26.30 -8.73 21.87
C PRO A 706 25.86 -7.27 22.04
N TRP A 707 26.76 -6.37 22.44
CA TRP A 707 26.51 -4.92 22.52
C TRP A 707 26.22 -4.24 21.16
N LYS A 708 26.56 -4.89 20.04
CA LYS A 708 26.38 -4.35 18.68
C LYS A 708 25.13 -4.92 18.00
N TYR A 709 24.80 -6.18 18.28
CA TYR A 709 23.73 -6.91 17.56
C TYR A 709 22.56 -7.36 18.44
N GLU A 710 22.77 -7.55 19.75
CA GLU A 710 21.72 -8.01 20.66
C GLU A 710 21.16 -6.86 21.50
N ASP A 711 22.00 -6.01 22.09
CA ASP A 711 21.57 -4.91 22.96
C ASP A 711 22.07 -3.56 22.47
N LEU A 712 21.26 -2.89 21.65
CA LEU A 712 21.62 -1.61 21.02
C LEU A 712 21.70 -0.46 22.03
N ARG A 713 21.23 -0.66 23.27
CA ARG A 713 21.30 0.36 24.34
C ARG A 713 22.75 0.61 24.77
N ALA A 714 23.67 -0.31 24.53
CA ALA A 714 25.04 -0.26 25.07
C ALA A 714 25.79 1.05 24.77
N ILE A 715 25.83 1.49 23.50
CA ILE A 715 26.53 2.71 23.09
C ILE A 715 25.88 3.99 23.70
N PRO A 716 24.56 4.23 23.57
CA PRO A 716 23.94 5.42 24.16
C PRO A 716 23.97 5.43 25.68
N VAL A 717 23.86 4.28 26.34
CA VAL A 717 24.03 4.17 27.81
C VAL A 717 25.46 4.52 28.22
N PHE A 718 26.46 4.09 27.45
CA PHE A 718 27.85 4.47 27.69
C PHE A 718 28.09 5.98 27.47
N SER A 719 27.52 6.54 26.39
CA SER A 719 27.55 7.99 26.14
C SER A 719 26.90 8.76 27.28
N TRP A 720 25.73 8.32 27.76
CA TRP A 720 25.03 8.91 28.89
C TRP A 720 25.86 8.84 30.18
N ALA A 721 26.49 7.70 30.46
CA ALA A 721 27.33 7.52 31.63
C ALA A 721 28.53 8.49 31.65
N ILE A 722 29.16 8.73 30.49
CA ILE A 722 30.21 9.75 30.36
C ILE A 722 29.63 11.15 30.52
N GLY A 723 28.44 11.41 29.97
CA GLY A 723 27.68 12.66 30.15
C GLY A 723 27.44 13.03 31.61
N GLN A 724 27.05 12.04 32.41
CA GLN A 724 26.72 12.21 33.83
C GLN A 724 27.93 12.18 34.77
N ALA A 725 29.05 11.61 34.32
CA ALA A 725 30.26 11.54 35.13
C ALA A 725 30.97 12.90 35.20
N ASP A 726 31.36 13.31 36.40
CA ASP A 726 32.19 14.48 36.62
C ASP A 726 33.69 14.12 36.55
N VAL A 727 34.54 15.13 36.74
CA VAL A 727 36.00 14.97 36.66
C VAL A 727 36.53 14.02 37.76
N ASP A 728 35.93 14.03 38.95
CA ASP A 728 36.36 13.19 40.07
C ASP A 728 35.98 11.72 39.85
N LEU A 729 34.74 11.46 39.41
CA LEU A 729 34.25 10.12 39.12
C LEU A 729 35.06 9.45 37.99
N ILE A 730 35.34 10.19 36.91
CA ILE A 730 36.20 9.69 35.82
C ILE A 730 37.62 9.45 36.32
N SER A 731 38.20 10.35 37.12
CA SER A 731 39.55 10.19 37.65
C SER A 731 39.71 8.92 38.51
N LYS A 732 38.68 8.58 39.31
CA LYS A 732 38.68 7.37 40.15
C LYS A 732 38.39 6.08 39.37
N ASN A 733 37.58 6.15 38.32
CA ASN A 733 37.01 4.97 37.64
C ASN A 733 37.38 4.82 36.15
N TRP A 734 38.31 5.63 35.62
CA TRP A 734 38.73 5.56 34.22
C TRP A 734 39.06 4.14 33.68
N PRO A 735 39.59 3.17 34.46
CA PRO A 735 39.84 1.81 33.94
C PRO A 735 38.58 1.07 33.50
N LEU A 736 37.39 1.50 33.96
CA LEU A 736 36.11 0.93 33.54
C LEU A 736 35.59 1.55 32.23
N PHE A 737 35.96 2.79 31.92
CA PHE A 737 35.53 3.48 30.70
C PHE A 737 36.40 3.12 29.49
N VAL A 738 37.72 3.06 29.70
CA VAL A 738 38.70 2.93 28.62
C VAL A 738 38.51 1.68 27.74
N PRO A 739 38.27 0.47 28.28
CA PRO A 739 38.08 -0.72 27.45
C PRO A 739 36.87 -0.62 26.50
N VAL A 740 35.75 -0.06 26.99
CA VAL A 740 34.55 0.15 26.18
C VAL A 740 34.85 1.16 25.07
N LEU A 741 35.47 2.30 25.43
CA LEU A 741 35.82 3.34 24.48
C LEU A 741 36.74 2.83 23.35
N LEU A 742 37.79 2.09 23.70
CA LEU A 742 38.74 1.56 22.72
C LEU A 742 38.09 0.50 21.82
N THR A 743 37.18 -0.32 22.36
CA THR A 743 36.40 -1.27 21.55
C THR A 743 35.55 -0.56 20.49
N LEU A 744 34.96 0.60 20.82
CA LEU A 744 34.18 1.39 19.85
C LEU A 744 35.07 2.04 18.78
N LEU A 745 36.25 2.53 19.16
CA LEU A 745 37.21 3.16 18.24
C LEU A 745 37.86 2.15 17.28
N ASP A 746 38.06 0.91 17.74
CA ASP A 746 38.65 -0.17 16.94
C ASP A 746 37.62 -0.89 16.04
N ASP A 747 36.31 -0.64 16.20
CA ASP A 747 35.28 -1.32 15.39
C ASP A 747 35.39 -0.96 13.89
N PRO A 748 35.21 -1.93 12.98
CA PRO A 748 35.28 -1.66 11.54
C PRO A 748 34.06 -0.88 11.00
N ALA A 749 32.93 -0.86 11.70
CA ALA A 749 31.75 -0.15 11.22
C ALA A 749 31.88 1.37 11.44
N THR A 750 31.84 2.13 10.34
CA THR A 750 31.93 3.60 10.32
C THR A 750 30.99 4.25 11.34
N ARG A 751 29.73 3.80 11.43
CA ARG A 751 28.73 4.32 12.38
C ARG A 751 29.18 4.18 13.84
N VAL A 752 29.68 3.01 14.22
CA VAL A 752 30.11 2.71 15.60
C VAL A 752 31.34 3.54 15.94
N ARG A 753 32.31 3.57 15.02
CA ARG A 753 33.54 4.33 15.17
C ARG A 753 33.28 5.84 15.29
N ALA A 754 32.40 6.40 14.46
CA ALA A 754 32.00 7.80 14.55
C ALA A 754 31.41 8.16 15.93
N ARG A 755 30.54 7.30 16.48
CA ARG A 755 30.02 7.45 17.85
C ARG A 755 31.13 7.34 18.89
N GLY A 756 32.03 6.36 18.74
CA GLY A 756 33.22 6.21 19.59
C GLY A 756 34.08 7.48 19.64
N LEU A 757 34.29 8.16 18.52
CA LEU A 757 35.07 9.40 18.42
C LEU A 757 34.41 10.59 19.14
N VAL A 758 33.09 10.72 19.02
CA VAL A 758 32.32 11.74 19.75
C VAL A 758 32.41 11.50 21.25
N ILE A 759 32.21 10.25 21.69
CA ILE A 759 32.31 9.84 23.09
C ILE A 759 33.75 10.04 23.61
N ALA A 760 34.76 9.73 22.80
CA ALA A 760 36.18 9.95 23.14
C ALA A 760 36.47 11.43 23.40
N THR A 761 35.93 12.32 22.58
CA THR A 761 36.09 13.77 22.74
C THR A 761 35.57 14.23 24.10
N GLU A 762 34.36 13.78 24.47
CA GLU A 762 33.75 14.14 25.75
C GLU A 762 34.53 13.54 26.93
N PHE A 763 34.89 12.26 26.85
CA PHE A 763 35.69 11.59 27.88
C PHE A 763 37.04 12.31 28.10
N LEU A 764 37.76 12.63 27.03
CA LEU A 764 39.05 13.33 27.11
C LEU A 764 38.92 14.73 27.70
N SER A 765 37.80 15.43 27.45
CA SER A 765 37.55 16.75 28.01
C SER A 765 37.42 16.72 29.54
N LYS A 766 36.83 15.65 30.09
CA LYS A 766 36.58 15.47 31.53
C LYS A 766 37.72 14.75 32.26
N LEU A 767 38.60 14.06 31.52
CA LEU A 767 39.75 13.39 32.13
C LEU A 767 40.81 14.41 32.59
N PRO A 768 41.34 14.29 33.84
CA PRO A 768 42.42 15.15 34.30
C PRO A 768 43.74 14.95 33.54
N ASP A 769 44.42 16.04 33.22
CA ASP A 769 45.68 16.06 32.47
C ASP A 769 46.77 15.22 33.15
N LYS A 770 46.84 15.29 34.49
CA LYS A 770 47.79 14.49 35.30
C LYS A 770 47.56 12.99 35.13
N THR A 771 46.30 12.55 35.10
CA THR A 771 45.92 11.15 34.92
C THR A 771 46.22 10.71 33.50
N LEU A 772 45.85 11.51 32.50
CA LEU A 772 46.08 11.24 31.08
C LEU A 772 47.58 11.05 30.75
N ILE A 773 48.44 11.92 31.27
CA ILE A 773 49.89 11.87 31.04
C ILE A 773 50.56 10.81 31.91
N GLY A 774 50.22 10.75 33.20
CA GLY A 774 50.89 9.87 34.18
C GLY A 774 50.62 8.38 33.97
N THR A 775 49.51 8.03 33.33
CA THR A 775 49.12 6.63 33.08
C THR A 775 49.50 6.11 31.69
N GLY A 776 49.98 6.98 30.80
CA GLY A 776 50.24 6.64 29.39
C GLY A 776 48.99 6.56 28.51
N LEU A 777 47.82 6.92 29.04
CA LEU A 777 46.54 6.85 28.32
C LEU A 777 46.51 7.80 27.10
N ALA A 778 47.26 8.91 27.15
CA ALA A 778 47.43 9.81 26.01
C ALA A 778 47.84 9.07 24.73
N THR A 779 48.87 8.22 24.83
CA THR A 779 49.38 7.47 23.68
C THR A 779 48.40 6.38 23.22
N VAL A 780 47.65 5.79 24.15
CA VAL A 780 46.64 4.78 23.82
C VAL A 780 45.48 5.42 23.04
N CYS A 781 44.96 6.55 23.52
CA CYS A 781 43.89 7.29 22.81
C CYS A 781 44.38 7.82 21.46
N GLU A 782 45.60 8.34 21.38
CA GLU A 782 46.21 8.78 20.12
C GLU A 782 46.21 7.63 19.10
N GLN A 783 46.73 6.45 19.47
CA GLN A 783 46.83 5.30 18.57
C GLN A 783 45.49 4.72 18.14
N ALA A 784 44.45 4.84 18.97
CA ALA A 784 43.11 4.38 18.64
C ALA A 784 42.35 5.37 17.74
N ILE A 785 42.54 6.68 17.95
CA ILE A 785 41.81 7.72 17.20
C ILE A 785 42.44 7.96 15.82
N PHE A 786 43.78 8.05 15.76
CA PHE A 786 44.51 8.48 14.57
C PHE A 786 44.20 7.70 13.28
N PRO A 787 44.04 6.36 13.30
CA PRO A 787 43.71 5.58 12.10
C PRO A 787 42.39 6.00 11.43
N SER A 788 41.48 6.64 12.17
CA SER A 788 40.21 7.13 11.62
C SER A 788 40.40 8.23 10.56
N LEU A 789 41.54 8.93 10.56
CA LEU A 789 41.88 9.93 9.54
C LEU A 789 42.23 9.33 8.17
N SER A 790 42.47 8.01 8.11
CA SER A 790 42.81 7.30 6.87
C SER A 790 41.58 6.70 6.16
N PHE A 791 40.37 6.85 6.71
CA PHE A 791 39.12 6.43 6.08
C PHE A 791 38.71 7.46 5.02
N LEU A 792 39.19 7.25 3.79
CA LEU A 792 39.06 8.18 2.68
C LEU A 792 38.40 7.51 1.46
N PRO A 793 37.87 8.29 0.49
CA PRO A 793 37.15 7.83 -0.71
C PRO A 793 37.78 6.71 -1.53
N SER A 794 39.10 6.51 -1.45
CA SER A 794 39.78 5.39 -2.10
C SER A 794 39.31 4.02 -1.60
N LEU A 795 38.83 3.93 -0.36
CA LEU A 795 38.37 2.69 0.28
C LEU A 795 37.04 2.84 1.05
N THR A 796 36.63 4.07 1.37
CA THR A 796 35.44 4.37 2.20
C THR A 796 34.60 5.45 1.52
N PRO A 797 33.29 5.29 1.30
CA PRO A 797 32.46 6.30 0.62
C PRO A 797 32.62 7.71 1.20
N GLU A 798 32.47 8.75 0.35
CA GLU A 798 32.67 10.15 0.75
C GLU A 798 31.81 10.54 1.98
N ASN A 799 30.53 10.15 1.99
CA ASN A 799 29.62 10.45 3.10
C ASN A 799 30.09 9.80 4.42
N GLU A 800 30.62 8.59 4.37
CA GLU A 800 31.14 7.87 5.54
C GLU A 800 32.47 8.46 6.02
N SER A 801 33.34 8.85 5.08
CA SER A 801 34.61 9.52 5.38
C SER A 801 34.36 10.83 6.14
N VAL A 802 33.43 11.66 5.66
CA VAL A 802 33.07 12.93 6.32
C VAL A 802 32.54 12.71 7.75
N GLN A 803 31.74 11.66 7.98
CA GLN A 803 31.23 11.31 9.32
C GLN A 803 32.33 10.95 10.32
N LEU A 804 33.49 10.47 9.86
CA LEU A 804 34.63 10.09 10.72
C LEU A 804 35.63 11.22 10.92
N LEU A 805 35.94 11.97 9.85
CA LEU A 805 37.04 12.95 9.86
C LEU A 805 36.82 14.05 10.90
N GLU A 806 35.66 14.71 10.90
CA GLU A 806 35.39 15.82 11.82
C GLU A 806 35.46 15.39 13.29
N PRO A 807 34.78 14.32 13.75
CA PRO A 807 34.92 13.83 15.12
C PRO A 807 36.35 13.40 15.47
N ALA A 808 37.10 12.79 14.53
CA ALA A 808 38.47 12.36 14.75
C ALA A 808 39.43 13.55 14.97
N PHE A 809 39.36 14.56 14.11
CA PHE A 809 40.15 15.78 14.29
C PHE A 809 39.81 16.47 15.60
N LYS A 810 38.53 16.57 15.95
CA LYS A 810 38.09 17.17 17.22
C LYS A 810 38.65 16.43 18.43
N ALA A 811 38.59 15.10 18.45
CA ALA A 811 39.12 14.28 19.53
C ALA A 811 40.65 14.43 19.67
N LEU A 812 41.38 14.44 18.54
CA LEU A 812 42.83 14.62 18.52
C LEU A 812 43.25 16.04 18.93
N LEU A 813 42.48 17.07 18.57
CA LEU A 813 42.72 18.44 19.01
C LEU A 813 42.55 18.57 20.52
N VAL A 814 41.47 18.03 21.09
CA VAL A 814 41.27 17.99 22.55
C VAL A 814 42.42 17.25 23.24
N LEU A 815 42.82 16.09 22.70
CA LEU A 815 43.96 15.32 23.21
C LEU A 815 45.26 16.14 23.18
N SER A 816 45.55 16.78 22.05
CA SER A 816 46.76 17.59 21.86
C SER A 816 46.82 18.79 22.81
N GLY A 817 45.67 19.42 23.10
CA GLY A 817 45.55 20.49 24.09
C GLY A 817 45.83 20.00 25.50
N LYS A 818 45.23 18.86 25.89
CA LYS A 818 45.38 18.25 27.22
C LYS A 818 46.81 17.79 27.53
N ILE A 819 47.56 17.33 26.53
CA ILE A 819 48.99 16.95 26.71
C ILE A 819 49.93 18.15 26.61
N SER A 820 49.44 19.31 26.17
CA SER A 820 50.20 20.56 26.04
C SER A 820 50.18 21.35 27.35
N THR A 821 51.07 21.02 28.28
CA THR A 821 51.16 21.74 29.57
C THR A 821 52.00 23.01 29.47
N GLU A 822 51.79 23.99 30.36
CA GLU A 822 52.62 25.21 30.44
C GLU A 822 54.12 24.92 30.57
N LYS A 823 54.48 23.78 31.19
CA LYS A 823 55.87 23.37 31.42
C LYS A 823 56.49 22.59 30.26
N ASP A 824 55.68 21.99 29.37
CA ASP A 824 56.14 21.17 28.25
C ASP A 824 55.14 21.27 27.07
N PRO A 825 55.16 22.36 26.30
CA PRO A 825 54.31 22.53 25.12
C PRO A 825 54.76 21.66 23.94
N ALA A 826 55.96 21.07 23.99
CA ALA A 826 56.55 20.35 22.87
C ALA A 826 55.78 19.07 22.53
N LYS A 827 55.22 18.38 23.53
CA LYS A 827 54.44 17.14 23.30
C LYS A 827 53.14 17.40 22.54
N GLY A 828 52.37 18.41 22.94
CA GLY A 828 51.14 18.80 22.24
C GLY A 828 51.42 19.28 20.81
N ASN A 829 52.48 20.09 20.64
CA ASN A 829 52.88 20.56 19.31
C ASN A 829 53.36 19.41 18.41
N LYS A 830 54.04 18.40 18.95
CA LYS A 830 54.43 17.21 18.19
C LYS A 830 53.21 16.46 17.65
N LEU A 831 52.16 16.30 18.46
CA LEU A 831 50.92 15.66 18.00
C LEU A 831 50.22 16.53 16.95
N ARG A 832 50.08 17.84 17.17
CA ARG A 832 49.51 18.77 16.18
C ARG A 832 50.26 18.76 14.85
N ASP A 833 51.59 18.70 14.89
CA ASP A 833 52.43 18.54 13.70
C ASP A 833 52.14 17.23 12.96
N GLN A 834 51.95 16.14 13.70
CA GLN A 834 51.62 14.84 13.13
C GLN A 834 50.23 14.85 12.49
N ILE A 835 49.23 15.42 13.19
CA ILE A 835 47.87 15.60 12.65
C ILE A 835 47.91 16.39 11.34
N LEU A 836 48.70 17.47 11.26
CA LEU A 836 48.79 18.27 10.04
C LEU A 836 49.46 17.50 8.90
N ARG A 837 50.56 16.78 9.15
CA ARG A 837 51.29 16.05 8.09
C ARG A 837 50.58 14.79 7.63
N GLU A 838 50.23 13.92 8.58
CA GLU A 838 49.72 12.57 8.30
C GLU A 838 48.19 12.55 8.25
N GLY A 839 47.51 13.50 8.90
CA GLY A 839 46.06 13.63 8.87
C GLY A 839 45.57 14.56 7.77
N VAL A 840 46.05 15.81 7.72
CA VAL A 840 45.55 16.82 6.77
C VAL A 840 46.20 16.68 5.40
N PHE A 841 47.53 16.76 5.29
CA PHE A 841 48.19 16.78 3.97
C PHE A 841 48.02 15.46 3.22
N MET A 842 48.14 14.32 3.90
CA MET A 842 47.88 13.02 3.28
C MET A 842 46.41 12.86 2.86
N ALA A 843 45.46 13.27 3.70
CA ALA A 843 44.04 13.20 3.32
C ALA A 843 43.72 14.10 2.13
N HIS A 844 44.25 15.33 2.12
CA HIS A 844 44.08 16.25 0.98
C HIS A 844 44.70 15.65 -0.28
N PHE A 845 45.90 15.07 -0.20
CA PHE A 845 46.54 14.43 -1.36
C PHE A 845 45.68 13.32 -1.98
N HIS A 846 45.04 12.50 -1.14
CA HIS A 846 44.20 11.38 -1.59
C HIS A 846 42.75 11.76 -1.94
N ALA A 847 42.22 12.86 -1.41
CA ALA A 847 40.81 13.22 -1.50
C ALA A 847 40.54 14.65 -2.01
N ARG A 848 41.51 15.31 -2.66
CA ARG A 848 41.38 16.69 -3.20
C ARG A 848 40.22 16.89 -4.16
N GLU A 849 39.77 15.82 -4.84
CA GLU A 849 38.64 15.88 -5.79
C GLU A 849 37.27 15.88 -5.06
N HIS A 850 37.24 15.66 -3.74
CA HIS A 850 36.03 15.58 -2.93
C HIS A 850 35.83 16.86 -2.10
N ALA A 851 35.05 17.80 -2.64
CA ALA A 851 34.90 19.14 -2.08
C ALA A 851 34.45 19.18 -0.60
N ARG A 852 33.60 18.23 -0.15
CA ARG A 852 33.15 18.17 1.25
C ARG A 852 34.25 17.71 2.21
N ILE A 853 35.14 16.83 1.77
CA ILE A 853 36.29 16.42 2.57
C ILE A 853 37.29 17.57 2.63
N VAL A 854 37.57 18.20 1.50
CA VAL A 854 38.45 19.37 1.40
C VAL A 854 37.99 20.50 2.34
N GLU A 855 36.69 20.76 2.39
CA GLU A 855 36.08 21.68 3.35
C GLU A 855 36.46 21.34 4.80
N VAL A 856 36.19 20.10 5.24
CA VAL A 856 36.52 19.64 6.60
C VAL A 856 38.02 19.81 6.85
N LEU A 857 38.89 19.36 5.93
CA LEU A 857 40.33 19.47 6.08
C LEU A 857 40.79 20.91 6.26
N PHE A 858 40.22 21.87 5.53
CA PHE A 858 40.57 23.29 5.71
C PHE A 858 40.06 23.88 7.01
N GLN A 859 38.85 23.54 7.45
CA GLN A 859 38.34 23.94 8.77
C GLN A 859 39.29 23.47 9.89
N GLN A 860 39.76 22.22 9.80
CA GLN A 860 40.70 21.67 10.77
C GLN A 860 42.11 22.25 10.62
N THR A 861 42.54 22.58 9.39
CA THR A 861 43.82 23.28 9.13
C THR A 861 43.84 24.63 9.83
N ALA A 862 42.78 25.43 9.72
CA ALA A 862 42.68 26.72 10.38
C ALA A 862 42.83 26.60 11.90
N ALA A 863 42.14 25.63 12.52
CA ALA A 863 42.24 25.34 13.95
C ALA A 863 43.66 24.90 14.36
N LEU A 864 44.26 23.96 13.61
CA LEU A 864 45.61 23.44 13.88
C LEU A 864 46.70 24.52 13.77
N VAL A 865 46.61 25.38 12.75
CA VAL A 865 47.56 26.49 12.56
C VAL A 865 47.40 27.53 13.66
N GLY A 866 46.17 27.83 14.09
CA GLY A 866 45.91 28.70 15.24
C GLY A 866 46.53 28.19 16.54
N GLU A 867 46.47 26.88 16.76
CA GLU A 867 47.05 26.22 17.94
C GLU A 867 48.59 26.09 17.87
N LEU A 868 49.14 25.75 16.69
CA LEU A 868 50.59 25.65 16.47
C LEU A 868 51.30 27.02 16.49
N LYS A 869 50.57 28.10 16.18
CA LYS A 869 51.10 29.47 16.12
C LYS A 869 52.35 29.52 15.22
N ILE A 870 53.43 30.15 15.69
CA ILE A 870 54.70 30.27 14.95
C ILE A 870 55.33 28.92 14.57
N HIS A 871 54.97 27.81 15.23
CA HIS A 871 55.49 26.49 14.88
C HIS A 871 54.92 25.95 13.56
N ALA A 872 53.81 26.51 13.06
CA ALA A 872 53.23 26.16 11.76
C ALA A 872 54.11 26.61 10.58
N VAL A 873 55.04 27.54 10.79
CA VAL A 873 55.93 28.12 9.75
C VAL A 873 56.67 27.05 8.93
N LYS A 874 57.11 25.96 9.56
CA LYS A 874 57.84 24.88 8.87
C LYS A 874 57.00 24.11 7.84
N HIS A 875 55.68 24.24 7.92
CA HIS A 875 54.71 23.59 7.04
C HIS A 875 54.22 24.50 5.92
N LEU A 876 54.70 25.76 5.82
CA LEU A 876 54.32 26.69 4.75
C LEU A 876 54.52 26.10 3.35
N LYS A 877 55.56 25.27 3.18
CA LYS A 877 55.86 24.58 1.92
C LYS A 877 54.75 23.64 1.44
N ASP A 878 53.93 23.14 2.35
CA ASP A 878 52.84 22.21 2.07
C ASP A 878 51.47 22.94 2.15
N LEU A 879 51.32 23.87 3.12
CA LEU A 879 50.11 24.69 3.31
C LEU A 879 49.81 25.59 2.10
N ILE A 880 50.80 26.34 1.62
CA ILE A 880 50.58 27.32 0.55
C ILE A 880 50.15 26.66 -0.76
N PRO A 881 50.82 25.58 -1.25
CA PRO A 881 50.33 24.87 -2.44
C PRO A 881 48.94 24.24 -2.25
N MET A 882 48.62 23.75 -1.03
CA MET A 882 47.31 23.19 -0.71
C MET A 882 46.20 24.25 -0.84
N PHE A 883 46.42 25.46 -0.30
CA PHE A 883 45.49 26.58 -0.47
C PHE A 883 45.37 27.01 -1.94
N ALA A 884 46.50 27.07 -2.67
CA ALA A 884 46.52 27.46 -4.07
C ALA A 884 45.68 26.53 -4.93
N ALA A 885 45.82 25.22 -4.72
CA ALA A 885 45.06 24.21 -5.44
C ALA A 885 43.54 24.39 -5.34
N THR A 886 43.03 24.93 -4.22
CA THR A 886 41.58 25.16 -4.02
C THR A 886 41.15 26.58 -4.39
N ILE A 887 41.91 27.61 -3.98
CA ILE A 887 41.53 29.01 -4.20
C ILE A 887 41.61 29.42 -5.67
N THR A 888 42.54 28.82 -6.41
CA THR A 888 42.74 29.14 -7.84
C THR A 888 42.04 28.18 -8.80
N ASP A 889 41.27 27.20 -8.29
CA ASP A 889 40.49 26.29 -9.12
C ASP A 889 39.36 27.06 -9.84
N PRO A 890 39.29 27.03 -11.19
CA PRO A 890 38.21 27.66 -11.95
C PRO A 890 36.80 27.24 -11.53
N PHE A 891 36.64 26.06 -10.92
CA PHE A 891 35.37 25.52 -10.48
C PHE A 891 35.12 25.68 -8.97
N ALA A 892 35.97 26.39 -8.22
CA ALA A 892 35.86 26.54 -6.76
C ALA A 892 34.52 27.12 -6.28
N LEU A 893 33.86 27.97 -7.09
CA LEU A 893 32.52 28.50 -6.81
C LEU A 893 31.40 27.44 -6.89
N GLY A 894 31.69 26.24 -7.41
CA GLY A 894 30.78 25.10 -7.43
C GLY A 894 30.49 24.52 -6.04
N HIS A 895 31.44 24.65 -5.08
CA HIS A 895 31.24 24.30 -3.67
C HIS A 895 31.81 25.39 -2.74
N PRO A 896 31.07 26.51 -2.55
CA PRO A 896 31.54 27.67 -1.80
C PRO A 896 32.02 27.40 -0.35
N PRO A 897 31.46 26.45 0.41
CA PRO A 897 31.95 26.16 1.77
C PRO A 897 33.41 25.71 1.83
N ALA A 898 33.91 24.94 0.86
CA ALA A 898 35.33 24.55 0.80
C ALA A 898 36.22 25.76 0.53
N LEU A 899 35.83 26.63 -0.42
CA LEU A 899 36.57 27.84 -0.75
C LEU A 899 36.65 28.81 0.43
N LEU A 900 35.53 29.03 1.13
CA LEU A 900 35.48 29.86 2.34
C LEU A 900 36.35 29.27 3.46
N SER A 901 36.33 27.96 3.63
CA SER A 901 37.17 27.27 4.62
C SER A 901 38.67 27.38 4.27
N ALA A 902 39.03 27.26 2.99
CA ALA A 902 40.40 27.47 2.50
C ALA A 902 40.89 28.90 2.77
N LEU A 903 40.05 29.91 2.52
CA LEU A 903 40.35 31.31 2.83
C LEU A 903 40.53 31.54 4.33
N ALA A 904 39.68 30.94 5.18
CA ALA A 904 39.83 31.01 6.62
C ALA A 904 41.15 30.36 7.10
N ALA A 905 41.53 29.23 6.52
CA ALA A 905 42.80 28.56 6.81
C ALA A 905 44.02 29.38 6.34
N LEU A 906 43.91 30.04 5.18
CA LEU A 906 44.92 30.99 4.70
C LEU A 906 45.04 32.20 5.65
N GLN A 907 43.92 32.79 6.07
CA GLN A 907 43.91 33.89 7.04
C GLN A 907 44.56 33.48 8.37
N ALA A 908 44.23 32.30 8.90
CA ALA A 908 44.87 31.75 10.10
C ALA A 908 46.39 31.56 9.90
N THR A 909 46.81 31.14 8.70
CA THR A 909 48.23 31.01 8.34
C THR A 909 48.92 32.36 8.27
N ILE A 910 48.30 33.38 7.68
CA ILE A 910 48.84 34.75 7.64
C ILE A 910 49.01 35.29 9.06
N ALA A 911 47.98 35.14 9.91
CA ALA A 911 48.02 35.63 11.29
C ALA A 911 49.11 34.96 12.16
N ASN A 912 49.37 33.67 11.97
CA ASN A 912 50.25 32.89 12.85
C ASN A 912 51.66 32.68 12.30
N CYS A 913 51.84 32.73 10.97
CA CYS A 913 53.12 32.54 10.29
C CYS A 913 53.72 33.84 9.74
N TRP A 914 53.17 35.01 10.12
CA TRP A 914 53.55 36.32 9.62
C TRP A 914 55.08 36.60 9.54
N PRO A 915 55.96 36.15 10.47
CA PRO A 915 57.39 36.49 10.41
C PRO A 915 58.11 35.92 9.19
N ARG A 916 57.53 34.93 8.51
CA ARG A 916 58.06 34.33 7.27
C ARG A 916 57.26 34.68 6.03
N LEU A 917 56.22 35.50 6.19
CA LEU A 917 55.33 35.95 5.11
C LEU A 917 55.51 37.45 4.80
N SER A 918 56.27 38.19 5.63
CA SER A 918 56.58 39.60 5.42
C SER A 918 57.44 39.87 4.18
N GLN A 919 58.26 38.89 3.76
CA GLN A 919 59.10 38.95 2.57
C GLN A 919 59.32 37.57 1.95
N GLY A 920 59.44 37.51 0.61
CA GLY A 920 59.90 36.33 -0.13
C GLY A 920 58.82 35.59 -0.92
N VAL A 921 59.17 34.37 -1.37
CA VAL A 921 58.39 33.56 -2.34
C VAL A 921 56.96 33.27 -1.88
N TRP A 922 56.74 33.08 -0.57
CA TRP A 922 55.41 32.80 -0.04
C TRP A 922 54.46 34.00 -0.12
N GLN A 923 54.99 35.22 0.04
CA GLN A 923 54.19 36.44 -0.12
C GLN A 923 53.70 36.58 -1.56
N ASP A 924 54.57 36.29 -2.54
CA ASP A 924 54.24 36.36 -3.97
C ASP A 924 53.19 35.33 -4.35
N GLU A 925 53.30 34.09 -3.83
CA GLU A 925 52.30 33.05 -4.10
C GLU A 925 50.94 33.39 -3.45
N ILE A 926 50.91 34.00 -2.27
CA ILE A 926 49.65 34.47 -1.65
C ILE A 926 49.01 35.58 -2.48
N ILE A 927 49.78 36.56 -2.95
CA ILE A 927 49.26 37.62 -3.84
C ILE A 927 48.62 36.97 -5.08
N LYS A 928 49.32 36.02 -5.71
CA LYS A 928 48.82 35.29 -6.88
C LYS A 928 47.54 34.51 -6.59
N MET A 929 47.42 33.85 -5.44
CA MET A 929 46.19 33.16 -5.03
C MET A 929 45.02 34.13 -4.90
N LEU A 930 45.23 35.26 -4.21
CA LEU A 930 44.19 36.26 -3.96
C LEU A 930 43.72 36.94 -5.25
N THR A 931 44.65 37.26 -6.17
CA THR A 931 44.29 37.87 -7.46
C THR A 931 43.52 36.92 -8.36
N LEU A 932 43.97 35.67 -8.51
CA LEU A 932 43.27 34.68 -9.33
C LEU A 932 41.88 34.35 -8.76
N GLY A 933 41.79 34.15 -7.44
CA GLY A 933 40.50 33.90 -6.77
C GLY A 933 39.52 35.07 -6.89
N TRP A 934 40.02 36.32 -6.88
CA TRP A 934 39.19 37.51 -7.09
C TRP A 934 38.63 37.61 -8.50
N LEU A 935 39.47 37.38 -9.52
CA LEU A 935 39.06 37.39 -10.93
C LEU A 935 38.00 36.30 -11.20
N GLN A 936 38.19 35.11 -10.64
CA GLN A 936 37.19 34.03 -10.72
C GLN A 936 35.86 34.41 -10.04
N ALA A 937 35.91 35.12 -8.91
CA ALA A 937 34.72 35.64 -8.25
C ALA A 937 34.06 36.81 -9.01
N ALA A 938 34.74 37.38 -10.01
CA ALA A 938 34.28 38.51 -10.81
C ALA A 938 33.57 38.15 -12.12
N ASP A 939 33.76 36.93 -12.63
CA ASP A 939 33.17 36.51 -13.90
C ASP A 939 31.62 36.56 -13.89
N ASP A 940 31.03 37.08 -14.98
CA ASP A 940 29.70 37.72 -14.99
C ASP A 940 28.65 37.01 -15.88
N SER A 941 28.50 35.68 -15.77
CA SER A 941 27.47 34.95 -16.51
C SER A 941 26.35 34.41 -15.62
N THR A 942 25.23 35.16 -15.60
CA THR A 942 23.86 34.71 -15.24
C THR A 942 23.76 33.89 -13.94
N LEU A 943 23.64 34.57 -12.79
CA LEU A 943 23.57 33.93 -11.49
C LEU A 943 22.25 34.25 -10.77
N THR A 944 21.64 33.23 -10.17
CA THR A 944 20.48 33.32 -9.26
C THR A 944 20.83 34.11 -7.99
N SER A 945 19.85 34.74 -7.33
CA SER A 945 20.04 35.55 -6.11
C SER A 945 20.86 34.88 -4.99
N ALA A 946 20.69 33.57 -4.76
CA ALA A 946 21.47 32.82 -3.75
C ALA A 946 22.98 32.68 -4.07
N ARG A 947 23.34 32.68 -5.36
CA ARG A 947 24.75 32.61 -5.80
C ARG A 947 25.43 33.98 -5.69
N GLU A 948 24.67 35.07 -5.73
CA GLU A 948 25.17 36.43 -5.57
C GLU A 948 25.60 36.73 -4.12
N GLU A 949 24.77 36.35 -3.13
CA GLU A 949 25.12 36.47 -1.71
C GLU A 949 26.41 35.71 -1.38
N THR A 950 26.53 34.48 -1.88
CA THR A 950 27.68 33.62 -1.66
C THR A 950 28.96 34.20 -2.28
N ARG A 951 28.86 34.72 -3.51
CA ARG A 951 29.96 35.42 -4.20
C ARG A 951 30.42 36.63 -3.38
N ASN A 952 29.50 37.43 -2.87
CA ASN A 952 29.81 38.60 -2.05
C ASN A 952 30.55 38.21 -0.76
N ARG A 953 30.17 37.09 -0.13
CA ARG A 953 30.86 36.55 1.04
C ARG A 953 32.29 36.12 0.72
N VAL A 954 32.52 35.43 -0.41
CA VAL A 954 33.87 35.03 -0.85
C VAL A 954 34.75 36.26 -1.13
N ARG A 955 34.22 37.27 -1.83
CA ARG A 955 34.90 38.56 -2.06
C ARG A 955 35.28 39.26 -0.75
N GLY A 956 34.38 39.26 0.23
CA GLY A 956 34.65 39.81 1.56
C GLY A 956 35.83 39.13 2.26
N GLU A 957 35.88 37.79 2.24
CA GLU A 957 36.98 37.03 2.85
C GLU A 957 38.31 37.17 2.10
N LEU A 958 38.28 37.33 0.77
CA LEU A 958 39.47 37.66 -0.05
C LEU A 958 40.05 39.03 0.33
N ILE A 959 39.21 40.07 0.44
CA ILE A 959 39.62 41.41 0.88
C ILE A 959 40.23 41.35 2.28
N LYS A 960 39.60 40.60 3.19
CA LYS A 960 40.10 40.44 4.55
C LYS A 960 41.50 39.79 4.56
N ALA A 961 41.71 38.74 3.78
CA ALA A 961 43.01 38.11 3.64
C ALA A 961 44.07 39.06 3.04
N ALA A 962 43.68 39.88 2.04
CA ALA A 962 44.55 40.89 1.45
C ALA A 962 44.98 41.97 2.46
N LYS A 963 44.05 42.46 3.29
CA LYS A 963 44.34 43.41 4.38
C LYS A 963 45.27 42.81 5.43
N MET A 964 45.05 41.56 5.81
CA MET A 964 45.93 40.86 6.75
C MET A 964 47.35 40.73 6.17
N LEU A 965 47.48 40.41 4.87
CA LEU A 965 48.78 40.35 4.21
C LEU A 965 49.47 41.72 4.13
N ALA A 966 48.70 42.79 3.87
CA ALA A 966 49.20 44.16 3.87
C ALA A 966 49.81 44.56 5.22
N ALA A 967 49.08 44.33 6.31
CA ALA A 967 49.55 44.58 7.67
C ALA A 967 50.83 43.79 8.01
N VAL A 968 50.94 42.55 7.52
CA VAL A 968 52.16 41.74 7.68
C VAL A 968 53.32 42.28 6.85
N ALA A 969 53.07 42.77 5.65
CA ALA A 969 54.11 43.32 4.77
C ALA A 969 54.70 44.65 5.28
N GLU A 970 53.93 45.45 6.02
CA GLU A 970 54.43 46.67 6.69
C GLU A 970 55.53 46.39 7.73
N THR A 971 55.60 45.15 8.24
CA THR A 971 56.67 44.74 9.16
C THR A 971 57.98 44.33 8.47
N GLY A 972 58.01 44.31 7.13
CA GLY A 972 59.20 44.00 6.32
C GLY A 972 59.71 45.21 5.52
N ASP A 973 60.93 45.11 4.99
CA ASP A 973 61.61 46.15 4.18
C ASP A 973 60.98 46.45 2.80
N THR A 974 60.00 45.68 2.32
CA THR A 974 59.36 45.90 1.00
C THR A 974 57.86 46.08 1.17
N PRO A 975 57.30 47.29 0.90
CA PRO A 975 55.87 47.54 1.00
C PRO A 975 55.08 46.68 0.01
N LEU A 976 53.95 46.08 0.43
CA LEU A 976 53.10 45.28 -0.45
C LEU A 976 52.64 46.08 -1.70
N ALA A 977 52.43 47.38 -1.54
CA ALA A 977 52.06 48.30 -2.61
C ALA A 977 53.04 48.28 -3.80
N SER A 978 54.34 48.11 -3.56
CA SER A 978 55.33 48.08 -4.66
C SER A 978 55.22 46.81 -5.52
N LYS A 979 54.67 45.72 -4.97
CA LYS A 979 54.43 44.46 -5.69
C LYS A 979 53.06 44.41 -6.37
N VAL A 980 52.06 45.08 -5.80
CA VAL A 980 50.68 45.08 -6.30
C VAL A 980 50.46 46.14 -7.39
N ALA A 981 51.15 47.29 -7.34
CA ALA A 981 50.99 48.36 -8.34
C ALA A 981 51.18 47.93 -9.82
N PRO A 982 52.16 47.05 -10.17
CA PRO A 982 52.27 46.51 -11.52
C PRO A 982 51.14 45.57 -11.94
N LEU A 983 50.42 44.98 -10.99
CA LEU A 983 49.26 44.13 -11.27
C LEU A 983 48.00 44.97 -11.49
N LEU A 984 47.78 45.98 -10.66
CA LEU A 984 46.67 46.95 -10.81
C LEU A 984 46.73 47.73 -12.13
N SER A 985 47.93 48.02 -12.63
CA SER A 985 48.10 48.70 -13.93
C SER A 985 47.76 47.80 -15.12
N LYS A 986 47.84 46.48 -14.96
CA LYS A 986 47.49 45.50 -15.99
C LYS A 986 46.03 45.06 -15.92
N GLU A 987 45.48 44.96 -14.72
CA GLU A 987 44.13 44.45 -14.47
C GLU A 987 43.38 45.36 -13.46
N PRO A 988 42.62 46.36 -13.95
CA PRO A 988 41.94 47.35 -13.11
C PRO A 988 40.88 46.74 -12.17
N GLU A 989 40.31 45.58 -12.51
CA GLU A 989 39.30 44.89 -11.68
C GLU A 989 39.82 44.47 -10.31
N LEU A 990 41.15 44.36 -10.15
CA LEU A 990 41.81 44.05 -8.87
C LEU A 990 41.75 45.21 -7.86
N ALA A 991 41.32 46.41 -8.27
CA ALA A 991 41.18 47.57 -7.38
C ALA A 991 40.27 47.28 -6.18
N GLY A 992 39.21 46.48 -6.37
CA GLY A 992 38.30 46.09 -5.29
C GLY A 992 38.91 45.12 -4.27
N LEU A 993 39.97 44.38 -4.63
CA LEU A 993 40.68 43.45 -3.74
C LEU A 993 41.68 44.18 -2.82
N PHE A 994 42.30 45.25 -3.30
CA PHE A 994 43.31 46.04 -2.59
C PHE A 994 42.89 47.51 -2.40
N PRO A 995 41.78 47.77 -1.69
CA PRO A 995 41.19 49.12 -1.62
C PRO A 995 42.06 50.16 -0.89
N GLU A 996 43.07 49.72 -0.13
CA GLU A 996 44.00 50.59 0.61
C GLU A 996 45.30 50.90 -0.17
N MET A 997 45.47 50.33 -1.37
CA MET A 997 46.68 50.43 -2.21
C MET A 997 46.44 51.04 -3.60
N THR A 998 45.17 51.30 -3.91
CA THR A 998 44.69 52.17 -4.99
C THR A 998 44.45 53.57 -4.46
#